data_AF-A0A941RC31-F1
#
_entry.id   AF-A0A941RC31-F1
#
_cell.length_a   1.000
_cell.length_b   1.000
_cell.length_c   1.000
_cell.angle_alpha   90.00
_cell.angle_beta   90.00
_cell.angle_gamma   90.00
#
_symmetry.space_group_name_H-M   'P 1'
#
loop_
_entity.id
_entity.type
_entity.pdbx_description
1 polymer ?
#
loop_
_entity_poly.entity_id
_entity_poly.type
_entity_poly.pdbx_seq_one_letter_code
_entity_poly.pdbx_strand_id
1 'polypeptide(L)'
;MSSSSTSGKPNRLIHETSPYLLQHAYNPVDWYPWGPEALQLAKEKKRPILLSIGYSACHWCHVMEKESFENQGIAELMNRWFICIKVDREERPDLDEIYMAATIAMNHGQGGWPMTVFLTPEQQPFFAGTYFPPEDRWGRPGFGSVLKKIADYWETRPSEVLEQAKELTAQLQDSRQRLSPVSISESVLEEAVVQFKDEFDETHGGFGTAPKFPPAMGLSLLLRSHRRSGDAHTLTMVTKTLDMMAAGGIYDHLGGGFARYSTDARWLVPHFEKMLYDNALLARVYVEAYQVTKKPLYRDVATDVLDYICREMTGPEGGFYSSTDADSEGIEGKFFVWTPNQIREVLQSDEDTQRFCALYDITESGNWEHTNIPNRLRPIEEVARQLNLTTDELLESASRARPLLYEARRQRVPPGLDDKIITSWNGMMLSAMAEAARIFDDARYLQQATRTADYLLRYHAKPDGRLLRTSRAGRAHLDAYLEDYAYLTEGLVDLYEAGAAESYLHVAARLADHLMTDFHDKEQGGFFTTAQQHETLILRHREGTDGATPSANAVAASALARLSWHFDRDDWRRAATAAIRAYGRQATRYPRAFAKSLAVVDFLTEGPVELALVGEASQDALRSLRQAVAQCYLPNRIIATSSSLTPSSLPLLQNRPTVSGMPTLYICRNYTCRQPITDPRAVTEALQTDQSASVELRHEPRLLRGTVLAGQATVQGTATYASRMLSRSGQAGLAQGLTPLGTTGLTATRIGFGTYRVDTQHVEYRTALTQALRTSCNLIDTSTNYTDGDSERLVGSVLAELVASGEIRRDELIVISKIGYIQGQNLKMAEAKEKTGHPYPDMVKYGDGIWHCIHPEFLADQLTSSLDRLGLTTLDVCLLHNPEYFLLAAPHQGASELETLRTDFYDRLQQAFAYFETQVAAGRLQYYGVSSNTVALSADDPEGTSLSHMVQAAETAARSLGNSTHHFQVLQCPMNLFESGPAAIANTGPSCAQTVLDYARQHHIAVLVNRPLNAMVARNKMIRLAELPVDDTSIDLDRQLSAVNTLEQEYRTSLAPGIQPAGTEHTPSDYFNWSAELRRILPQIQGLEHWEQIEHHMIAPQVNQVLQLLSRQLSGSAAEQWEQWRQRYIPELLTLLRAFRQEATLRSRAHTERIARIIRPLLPNAHHTASLSQQMCWLLSSTPGVTCVLNGMRTPKYVEDSLAVLSWTPISETQPIYEGAQTLRQ
;
A
#
# COMPACT_ATOMS: atom_id res chain seq x y z
N MET A 1 -34.82 20.49 -16.47
CA MET A 1 -35.82 19.55 -17.04
C MET A 1 -36.06 19.91 -18.49
N SER A 2 -35.23 19.40 -19.41
CA SER A 2 -35.61 19.36 -20.83
C SER A 2 -36.60 18.21 -21.01
N SER A 3 -37.54 18.37 -21.93
CA SER A 3 -38.64 17.44 -22.18
C SER A 3 -38.15 16.15 -22.84
N SER A 4 -37.64 15.18 -22.06
CA SER A 4 -37.67 13.78 -22.49
C SER A 4 -39.10 13.27 -22.42
N SER A 5 -39.48 12.39 -23.34
CA SER A 5 -40.86 12.02 -23.61
C SER A 5 -41.55 11.37 -22.40
N THR A 6 -42.37 12.12 -21.66
CA THR A 6 -43.27 11.61 -20.61
C THR A 6 -44.43 10.77 -21.16
N SER A 7 -44.35 10.32 -22.42
CA SER A 7 -45.40 9.58 -23.13
C SER A 7 -45.32 8.05 -22.97
N GLY A 8 -44.37 7.53 -22.18
CA GLY A 8 -44.19 6.09 -21.89
C GLY A 8 -44.75 5.63 -20.54
N LYS A 9 -44.92 4.30 -20.36
CA LYS A 9 -45.19 3.72 -19.03
C LYS A 9 -43.90 3.73 -18.20
N PRO A 10 -43.88 4.27 -16.98
CA PRO A 10 -42.68 4.32 -16.17
C PRO A 10 -42.24 2.91 -15.72
N ASN A 11 -40.93 2.69 -15.65
CA ASN A 11 -40.29 1.55 -14.99
C ASN A 11 -40.09 1.82 -13.49
N ARG A 12 -39.33 0.96 -12.80
CA ARG A 12 -39.18 1.00 -11.33
C ARG A 12 -38.36 2.20 -10.83
N LEU A 13 -37.54 2.81 -11.67
CA LEU A 13 -36.69 3.94 -11.27
C LEU A 13 -37.50 5.19 -10.89
N ILE A 14 -38.80 5.25 -11.22
CA ILE A 14 -39.70 6.35 -10.81
C ILE A 14 -39.81 6.50 -9.29
N HIS A 15 -39.42 5.50 -8.51
CA HIS A 15 -39.45 5.50 -7.04
C HIS A 15 -38.11 5.90 -6.39
N GLU A 16 -37.07 6.08 -7.20
CA GLU A 16 -35.74 6.50 -6.76
C GLU A 16 -35.69 8.02 -6.52
N THR A 17 -34.69 8.48 -5.78
CA THR A 17 -34.47 9.92 -5.55
C THR A 17 -33.39 10.51 -6.44
N SER A 18 -32.41 9.71 -6.89
CA SER A 18 -31.33 10.18 -7.77
C SER A 18 -31.90 10.81 -9.05
N PRO A 19 -31.52 12.06 -9.40
CA PRO A 19 -31.89 12.66 -10.67
C PRO A 19 -31.46 11.83 -11.88
N TYR A 20 -30.27 11.20 -11.80
CA TYR A 20 -29.77 10.31 -12.84
C TYR A 20 -30.67 9.09 -13.06
N LEU A 21 -31.11 8.44 -11.98
CA LEU A 21 -32.01 7.28 -12.11
C LEU A 21 -33.41 7.70 -12.59
N LEU A 22 -33.93 8.82 -12.08
CA LEU A 22 -35.22 9.35 -12.48
C LEU A 22 -35.28 9.75 -13.97
N GLN A 23 -34.17 10.23 -14.53
CA GLN A 23 -34.05 10.52 -15.96
C GLN A 23 -34.36 9.28 -16.83
N HIS A 24 -33.97 8.10 -16.37
CA HIS A 24 -34.17 6.83 -17.07
C HIS A 24 -35.53 6.15 -16.78
N ALA A 25 -36.40 6.76 -15.98
CA ALA A 25 -37.63 6.13 -15.49
C ALA A 25 -38.65 5.85 -16.61
N TYR A 26 -38.57 6.55 -17.75
CA TYR A 26 -39.51 6.40 -18.88
C TYR A 26 -38.89 5.69 -20.09
N ASN A 27 -37.65 5.20 -19.97
CA ASN A 27 -37.00 4.46 -21.05
C ASN A 27 -37.75 3.15 -21.32
N PRO A 28 -37.78 2.67 -22.58
CA PRO A 28 -38.40 1.38 -22.91
C PRO A 28 -37.69 0.17 -22.28
N VAL A 29 -36.46 0.33 -21.80
CA VAL A 29 -35.76 -0.68 -21.00
C VAL A 29 -36.43 -0.80 -19.63
N ASP A 30 -36.74 -2.04 -19.18
CA ASP A 30 -37.29 -2.34 -17.85
C ASP A 30 -36.19 -2.26 -16.80
N TRP A 31 -35.76 -1.04 -16.50
CA TRP A 31 -34.72 -0.79 -15.51
C TRP A 31 -35.18 -1.10 -14.10
N TYR A 32 -34.29 -1.74 -13.35
CA TYR A 32 -34.36 -1.90 -11.90
C TYR A 32 -33.30 -1.04 -11.23
N PRO A 33 -33.57 -0.48 -10.04
CA PRO A 33 -32.49 -0.05 -9.16
C PRO A 33 -31.71 -1.27 -8.67
N TRP A 34 -30.47 -1.06 -8.23
CA TRP A 34 -29.73 -2.13 -7.55
C TRP A 34 -30.38 -2.45 -6.22
N GLY A 35 -30.80 -3.70 -6.03
CA GLY A 35 -31.38 -4.15 -4.77
C GLY A 35 -31.92 -5.58 -4.80
N PRO A 36 -32.47 -6.05 -3.67
CA PRO A 36 -32.89 -7.43 -3.51
C PRO A 36 -33.89 -7.92 -4.57
N GLU A 37 -34.81 -7.06 -5.04
CA GLU A 37 -35.79 -7.42 -6.07
C GLU A 37 -35.10 -7.87 -7.37
N ALA A 38 -34.19 -7.05 -7.90
CA ALA A 38 -33.50 -7.32 -9.16
C ALA A 38 -32.54 -8.51 -9.03
N LEU A 39 -31.79 -8.56 -7.94
CA LEU A 39 -30.79 -9.61 -7.68
C LEU A 39 -31.44 -10.97 -7.48
N GLN A 40 -32.56 -11.03 -6.76
CA GLN A 40 -33.32 -12.26 -6.58
C GLN A 40 -33.99 -12.70 -7.88
N LEU A 41 -34.55 -11.75 -8.64
CA LEU A 41 -35.14 -12.04 -9.95
C LEU A 41 -34.10 -12.63 -10.92
N ALA A 42 -32.87 -12.12 -10.94
CA ALA A 42 -31.79 -12.66 -11.75
C ALA A 42 -31.50 -14.13 -11.42
N LYS A 43 -31.48 -14.48 -10.13
CA LYS A 43 -31.28 -15.85 -9.64
C LYS A 43 -32.44 -16.77 -10.00
N GLU A 44 -33.67 -16.33 -9.77
CA GLU A 44 -34.88 -17.10 -10.06
C GLU A 44 -35.05 -17.37 -11.55
N LYS A 45 -34.78 -16.36 -12.39
CA LYS A 45 -34.87 -16.46 -13.85
C LYS A 45 -33.63 -17.09 -14.46
N LYS A 46 -32.54 -17.26 -13.71
CA LYS A 46 -31.22 -17.69 -14.20
C LYS A 46 -30.74 -16.87 -15.39
N ARG A 47 -30.95 -15.56 -15.31
CA ARG A 47 -30.61 -14.60 -16.37
C ARG A 47 -29.43 -13.73 -15.93
N PRO A 48 -28.51 -13.39 -16.85
CA PRO A 48 -27.43 -12.49 -16.55
C PRO A 48 -27.97 -11.10 -16.23
N ILE A 49 -27.24 -10.36 -15.41
CA ILE A 49 -27.50 -8.97 -15.09
C ILE A 49 -26.77 -8.11 -16.12
N LEU A 50 -27.46 -7.12 -16.69
CA LEU A 50 -26.84 -6.02 -17.41
C LEU A 50 -26.83 -4.83 -16.47
N LEU A 51 -25.67 -4.53 -15.90
CA LEU A 51 -25.44 -3.42 -14.99
C LEU A 51 -24.94 -2.21 -15.79
N SER A 52 -25.65 -1.09 -15.69
CA SER A 52 -25.23 0.19 -16.24
C SER A 52 -25.01 1.20 -15.11
N ILE A 53 -23.79 1.71 -14.98
CA ILE A 53 -23.40 2.70 -13.96
C ILE A 53 -23.04 4.03 -14.63
N GLY A 54 -23.54 5.13 -14.07
CA GLY A 54 -23.27 6.50 -14.51
C GLY A 54 -23.68 7.52 -13.44
N TYR A 55 -23.77 8.80 -13.82
CA TYR A 55 -24.20 9.91 -12.97
C TYR A 55 -24.78 11.06 -13.82
N SER A 56 -25.46 12.01 -13.17
CA SER A 56 -26.33 12.98 -13.87
C SER A 56 -25.60 13.99 -14.75
N ALA A 57 -24.34 14.33 -14.47
CA ALA A 57 -23.58 15.31 -15.25
C ALA A 57 -22.72 14.66 -16.37
N CYS A 58 -22.84 13.35 -16.57
CA CYS A 58 -22.05 12.60 -17.54
C CYS A 58 -22.59 12.75 -18.96
N HIS A 59 -21.92 13.53 -19.82
CA HIS A 59 -22.32 13.72 -21.22
C HIS A 59 -22.48 12.40 -22.00
N TRP A 60 -21.49 11.50 -21.96
CA TRP A 60 -21.57 10.22 -22.68
C TRP A 60 -22.67 9.28 -22.15
N CYS A 61 -23.11 9.49 -20.91
CA CYS A 61 -24.24 8.76 -20.34
C CYS A 61 -25.56 9.23 -20.99
N HIS A 62 -25.71 10.54 -21.24
CA HIS A 62 -26.83 11.10 -21.99
C HIS A 62 -26.81 10.69 -23.47
N VAL A 63 -25.63 10.67 -24.10
CA VAL A 63 -25.48 10.15 -25.47
C VAL A 63 -25.92 8.69 -25.56
N MET A 64 -25.44 7.83 -24.66
CA MET A 64 -25.83 6.42 -24.64
C MET A 64 -27.32 6.21 -24.34
N GLU A 65 -27.91 7.06 -23.50
CA GLU A 65 -29.35 7.05 -23.28
C GLU A 65 -30.12 7.29 -24.58
N LYS A 66 -29.86 8.42 -25.22
CA LYS A 66 -30.58 8.88 -26.39
C LYS A 66 -30.40 7.96 -27.59
N GLU A 67 -29.18 7.47 -27.81
CA GLU A 67 -28.88 6.62 -28.96
C GLU A 67 -29.29 5.16 -28.76
N SER A 68 -29.11 4.62 -27.54
CA SER A 68 -29.23 3.18 -27.28
C SER A 68 -30.39 2.82 -26.35
N PHE A 69 -30.55 3.48 -25.20
CA PHE A 69 -31.57 3.09 -24.21
C PHE A 69 -32.99 3.56 -24.56
N GLU A 70 -33.16 4.62 -25.35
CA GLU A 70 -34.45 5.06 -25.89
C GLU A 70 -34.86 4.28 -27.16
N ASN A 71 -33.93 3.54 -27.77
CA ASN A 71 -34.20 2.75 -28.96
C ASN A 71 -35.02 1.49 -28.62
N GLN A 72 -36.27 1.42 -29.10
CA GLN A 72 -37.18 0.30 -28.84
C GLN A 72 -36.59 -1.07 -29.22
N GLY A 73 -35.92 -1.18 -30.37
CA GLY A 73 -35.35 -2.44 -30.81
C GLY A 73 -34.22 -2.94 -29.91
N ILE A 74 -33.37 -2.04 -29.42
CA ILE A 74 -32.31 -2.37 -28.45
C ILE A 74 -32.93 -2.73 -27.09
N ALA A 75 -33.90 -1.94 -26.62
CA ALA A 75 -34.57 -2.18 -25.35
C ALA A 75 -35.30 -3.54 -25.32
N GLU A 76 -35.93 -3.95 -26.42
CA GLU A 76 -36.54 -5.29 -26.54
C GLU A 76 -35.51 -6.42 -26.37
N LEU A 77 -34.29 -6.26 -26.93
CA LEU A 77 -33.21 -7.24 -26.77
C LEU A 77 -32.72 -7.27 -25.31
N MET A 78 -32.54 -6.11 -24.69
CA MET A 78 -32.13 -5.97 -23.28
C MET A 78 -33.14 -6.65 -22.36
N ASN A 79 -34.42 -6.30 -22.46
CA ASN A 79 -35.50 -6.81 -21.61
C ASN A 79 -35.73 -8.33 -21.80
N ARG A 80 -35.44 -8.85 -23.00
CA ARG A 80 -35.62 -10.28 -23.31
C ARG A 80 -34.61 -11.15 -22.57
N TRP A 81 -33.34 -10.77 -22.57
CA TRP A 81 -32.24 -11.64 -22.15
C TRP A 81 -31.63 -11.28 -20.80
N PHE A 82 -31.76 -10.04 -20.35
CA PHE A 82 -31.04 -9.55 -19.17
C PHE A 82 -31.99 -9.03 -18.09
N ILE A 83 -31.54 -9.09 -16.83
CA ILE A 83 -32.09 -8.22 -15.78
C ILE A 83 -31.30 -6.91 -15.82
N CYS A 84 -31.95 -5.85 -16.28
CA CYS A 84 -31.31 -4.56 -16.51
C CYS A 84 -31.30 -3.73 -15.24
N ILE A 85 -30.12 -3.47 -14.68
CA ILE A 85 -29.95 -2.69 -13.45
C ILE A 85 -29.24 -1.38 -13.76
N LYS A 86 -29.79 -0.27 -13.26
CA LYS A 86 -29.23 1.07 -13.39
C LYS A 86 -28.74 1.56 -12.03
N VAL A 87 -27.54 2.14 -11.99
CA VAL A 87 -26.90 2.61 -10.74
C VAL A 87 -26.33 4.01 -10.94
N ASP A 88 -26.62 4.89 -9.98
CA ASP A 88 -25.92 6.16 -9.79
C ASP A 88 -24.64 5.91 -8.98
N ARG A 89 -23.47 6.15 -9.58
CA ARG A 89 -22.18 5.98 -8.90
C ARG A 89 -22.02 6.90 -7.69
N GLU A 90 -22.68 8.05 -7.71
CA GLU A 90 -22.60 9.01 -6.61
C GLU A 90 -23.37 8.53 -5.38
N GLU A 91 -24.38 7.68 -5.57
CA GLU A 91 -25.13 7.03 -4.49
C GLU A 91 -24.54 5.67 -4.09
N ARG A 92 -23.90 4.95 -5.03
CA ARG A 92 -23.30 3.61 -4.83
C ARG A 92 -21.84 3.54 -5.30
N PRO A 93 -20.90 4.27 -4.64
CA PRO A 93 -19.49 4.24 -5.00
C PRO A 93 -18.86 2.84 -4.83
N ASP A 94 -19.39 2.03 -3.91
CA ASP A 94 -18.95 0.64 -3.71
C ASP A 94 -19.11 -0.22 -4.96
N LEU A 95 -20.26 -0.13 -5.64
CA LEU A 95 -20.50 -0.84 -6.89
C LEU A 95 -19.63 -0.28 -8.02
N ASP A 96 -19.52 1.04 -8.10
CA ASP A 96 -18.68 1.72 -9.09
C ASP A 96 -17.21 1.27 -9.00
N GLU A 97 -16.61 1.29 -7.81
CA GLU A 97 -15.23 0.88 -7.57
C GLU A 97 -14.95 -0.58 -7.94
N ILE A 98 -15.86 -1.49 -7.55
CA ILE A 98 -15.73 -2.93 -7.82
C ILE A 98 -15.78 -3.19 -9.32
N TYR A 99 -16.77 -2.63 -10.00
CA TYR A 99 -17.02 -2.93 -11.40
C TYR A 99 -16.15 -2.09 -12.35
N MET A 100 -15.67 -0.93 -11.93
CA MET A 100 -14.61 -0.19 -12.64
C MET A 100 -13.30 -1.00 -12.62
N ALA A 101 -12.96 -1.62 -11.50
CA ALA A 101 -11.79 -2.50 -11.42
C ALA A 101 -11.89 -3.69 -12.38
N ALA A 102 -13.07 -4.33 -12.43
CA ALA A 102 -13.33 -5.40 -13.39
C ALA A 102 -13.22 -4.90 -14.84
N THR A 103 -13.78 -3.72 -15.14
CA THR A 103 -13.74 -3.11 -16.47
C THR A 103 -12.31 -2.83 -16.93
N ILE A 104 -11.48 -2.21 -16.06
CA ILE A 104 -10.07 -1.94 -16.33
C ILE A 104 -9.29 -3.24 -16.57
N ALA A 105 -9.56 -4.27 -15.78
CA ALA A 105 -8.92 -5.58 -15.92
C ALA A 105 -9.27 -6.25 -17.26
N MET A 106 -10.52 -6.12 -17.73
CA MET A 106 -10.96 -6.69 -19.01
C MET A 106 -10.52 -5.86 -20.23
N ASN A 107 -10.43 -4.53 -20.10
CA ASN A 107 -10.24 -3.60 -21.23
C ASN A 107 -8.81 -3.07 -21.34
N HIS A 108 -7.81 -3.91 -21.09
CA HIS A 108 -6.38 -3.56 -21.24
C HIS A 108 -5.97 -2.29 -20.49
N GLY A 109 -6.50 -2.08 -19.28
CA GLY A 109 -6.19 -0.91 -18.46
C GLY A 109 -7.08 0.31 -18.68
N GLN A 110 -8.09 0.22 -19.55
CA GLN A 110 -9.02 1.32 -19.83
C GLN A 110 -10.35 1.17 -19.08
N GLY A 111 -10.88 2.29 -18.59
CA GLY A 111 -12.18 2.37 -17.92
C GLY A 111 -12.83 3.73 -18.17
N GLY A 112 -14.06 3.91 -17.69
CA GLY A 112 -14.79 5.17 -17.82
C GLY A 112 -16.31 4.99 -17.80
N TRP A 113 -17.02 6.11 -17.76
CA TRP A 113 -18.49 6.15 -17.79
C TRP A 113 -19.00 6.63 -19.16
N PRO A 114 -20.17 6.17 -19.62
CA PRO A 114 -21.06 5.18 -18.99
C PRO A 114 -20.39 3.81 -18.92
N MET A 115 -20.58 3.11 -17.82
CA MET A 115 -20.01 1.78 -17.61
C MET A 115 -21.11 0.74 -17.82
N THR A 116 -20.86 -0.25 -18.69
CA THR A 116 -21.80 -1.33 -19.01
C THR A 116 -21.14 -2.67 -18.71
N VAL A 117 -21.66 -3.39 -17.72
CA VAL A 117 -21.06 -4.62 -17.19
C VAL A 117 -22.09 -5.75 -17.19
N PHE A 118 -21.68 -6.92 -17.64
CA PHE A 118 -22.51 -8.12 -17.63
C PHE A 118 -22.06 -9.03 -16.50
N LEU A 119 -23.00 -9.37 -15.63
CA LEU A 119 -22.75 -10.13 -14.41
C LEU A 119 -23.55 -11.43 -14.40
N THR A 120 -23.00 -12.44 -13.72
CA THR A 120 -23.76 -13.62 -13.34
C THR A 120 -24.87 -13.23 -12.32
N PRO A 121 -25.89 -14.08 -12.10
CA PRO A 121 -26.84 -13.90 -10.99
C PRO A 121 -26.19 -13.79 -9.60
N GLU A 122 -24.96 -14.29 -9.47
CA GLU A 122 -24.09 -14.20 -8.30
C GLU A 122 -23.25 -12.91 -8.28
N GLN A 123 -23.54 -11.95 -9.15
CA GLN A 123 -22.93 -10.62 -9.25
C GLN A 123 -21.49 -10.61 -9.77
N GLN A 124 -20.97 -11.74 -10.26
CA GLN A 124 -19.60 -11.87 -10.74
C GLN A 124 -19.49 -11.32 -12.17
N PRO A 125 -18.55 -10.40 -12.46
CA PRO A 125 -18.41 -9.82 -13.80
C PRO A 125 -17.76 -10.82 -14.76
N PHE A 126 -18.30 -10.91 -15.98
CA PHE A 126 -17.71 -11.74 -17.04
C PHE A 126 -17.51 -11.00 -18.37
N PHE A 127 -18.17 -9.86 -18.58
CA PHE A 127 -17.88 -8.96 -19.69
C PHE A 127 -18.12 -7.50 -19.30
N ALA A 128 -17.35 -6.57 -19.83
CA ALA A 128 -17.47 -5.15 -19.50
C ALA A 128 -17.06 -4.26 -20.68
N GLY A 129 -17.68 -3.08 -20.76
CA GLY A 129 -17.33 -2.03 -21.71
C GLY A 129 -17.79 -0.67 -21.19
N THR A 130 -17.45 0.37 -21.94
CA THR A 130 -17.91 1.73 -21.64
C THR A 130 -19.11 2.08 -22.54
N TYR A 131 -18.89 2.98 -23.51
CA TYR A 131 -19.87 3.36 -24.50
C TYR A 131 -19.98 2.32 -25.64
N PHE A 132 -21.21 1.92 -25.96
CA PHE A 132 -21.52 1.11 -27.14
C PHE A 132 -22.46 1.87 -28.09
N PRO A 133 -22.07 2.09 -29.37
CA PRO A 133 -22.93 2.77 -30.34
C PRO A 133 -24.17 1.91 -30.68
N PRO A 134 -25.26 2.50 -31.18
CA PRO A 134 -26.48 1.74 -31.51
C PRO A 134 -26.27 0.76 -32.67
N GLU A 135 -25.39 1.08 -33.61
CA GLU A 135 -25.07 0.29 -34.81
C GLU A 135 -23.57 -0.02 -34.88
N ASP A 136 -23.21 -1.09 -35.60
CA ASP A 136 -21.81 -1.44 -35.89
C ASP A 136 -21.18 -0.31 -36.74
N ARG A 137 -20.24 0.45 -36.16
CA ARG A 137 -19.57 1.59 -36.83
C ARG A 137 -18.12 1.73 -36.38
N TRP A 138 -17.27 2.24 -37.28
CA TRP A 138 -15.84 2.52 -37.04
C TRP A 138 -15.04 1.33 -36.46
N GLY A 139 -15.37 0.11 -36.89
CA GLY A 139 -14.71 -1.12 -36.39
C GLY A 139 -15.09 -1.52 -34.97
N ARG A 140 -16.12 -0.88 -34.36
CA ARG A 140 -16.69 -1.25 -33.07
C ARG A 140 -18.05 -1.93 -33.26
N PRO A 141 -18.34 -3.02 -32.52
CA PRO A 141 -19.66 -3.62 -32.55
C PRO A 141 -20.68 -2.68 -31.90
N GLY A 142 -21.85 -2.58 -32.53
CA GLY A 142 -23.01 -1.89 -31.99
C GLY A 142 -23.61 -2.68 -30.83
N PHE A 143 -24.37 -1.99 -29.98
CA PHE A 143 -24.86 -2.54 -28.73
C PHE A 143 -25.79 -3.73 -28.96
N GLY A 144 -26.66 -3.67 -29.99
CA GLY A 144 -27.49 -4.81 -30.38
C GLY A 144 -26.70 -6.07 -30.76
N SER A 145 -25.54 -5.91 -31.41
CA SER A 145 -24.64 -7.02 -31.76
C SER A 145 -23.97 -7.62 -30.53
N VAL A 146 -23.53 -6.77 -29.59
CA VAL A 146 -22.96 -7.19 -28.30
C VAL A 146 -24.00 -7.96 -27.48
N LEU A 147 -25.22 -7.43 -27.32
CA LEU A 147 -26.30 -8.05 -26.55
C LEU A 147 -26.63 -9.46 -27.06
N LYS A 148 -26.77 -9.63 -28.39
CA LYS A 148 -27.03 -10.93 -29.01
C LYS A 148 -25.91 -11.92 -28.75
N LYS A 149 -24.65 -11.48 -28.88
CA LYS A 149 -23.49 -12.34 -28.68
C LYS A 149 -23.35 -12.78 -27.22
N ILE A 150 -23.59 -11.88 -26.26
CA ILE A 150 -23.58 -12.24 -24.83
C ILE A 150 -24.71 -13.20 -24.50
N ALA A 151 -25.93 -12.98 -25.03
CA ALA A 151 -27.05 -13.89 -24.81
C ALA A 151 -26.79 -15.29 -25.39
N ASP A 152 -26.24 -15.37 -26.61
CA ASP A 152 -25.85 -16.64 -27.24
C ASP A 152 -24.79 -17.38 -26.41
N TYR A 153 -23.76 -16.68 -25.92
CA TYR A 153 -22.74 -17.28 -25.05
C TYR A 153 -23.32 -17.77 -23.71
N TRP A 154 -24.26 -17.01 -23.12
CA TRP A 154 -24.93 -17.42 -21.88
C TRP A 154 -25.81 -18.68 -22.06
N GLU A 155 -26.51 -18.78 -23.19
CA GLU A 155 -27.38 -19.93 -23.47
C GLU A 155 -26.60 -21.17 -23.92
N THR A 156 -25.57 -21.00 -24.75
CA THR A 156 -24.83 -22.12 -25.37
C THR A 156 -23.64 -22.60 -24.53
N ARG A 157 -22.99 -21.71 -23.77
CA ARG A 157 -21.77 -22.02 -22.98
C ARG A 157 -21.81 -21.46 -21.54
N PRO A 158 -22.85 -21.72 -20.75
CA PRO A 158 -22.99 -21.15 -19.41
C PRO A 158 -21.85 -21.54 -18.46
N SER A 159 -21.28 -22.74 -18.58
CA SER A 159 -20.16 -23.17 -17.73
C SER A 159 -18.89 -22.36 -17.97
N GLU A 160 -18.57 -22.02 -19.22
CA GLU A 160 -17.40 -21.19 -19.55
C GLU A 160 -17.54 -19.78 -18.98
N VAL A 161 -18.74 -19.19 -19.11
CA VAL A 161 -19.03 -17.86 -18.57
C VAL A 161 -18.88 -17.84 -17.05
N LEU A 162 -19.42 -18.85 -16.34
CA LEU A 162 -19.33 -18.94 -14.89
C LEU A 162 -17.88 -19.12 -14.40
N GLU A 163 -17.07 -19.94 -15.07
CA GLU A 163 -15.66 -20.10 -14.71
C GLU A 163 -14.84 -18.84 -14.98
N GLN A 164 -15.03 -18.18 -16.13
CA GLN A 164 -14.39 -16.89 -16.41
C GLN A 164 -14.75 -15.83 -15.36
N ALA A 165 -16.03 -15.78 -14.95
CA ALA A 165 -16.48 -14.85 -13.92
C ALA A 165 -15.81 -15.12 -12.56
N LYS A 166 -15.68 -16.40 -12.17
CA LYS A 166 -15.00 -16.81 -10.94
C LYS A 166 -13.51 -16.48 -10.97
N GLU A 167 -12.81 -16.81 -12.06
CA GLU A 167 -11.38 -16.54 -12.22
C GLU A 167 -11.09 -15.05 -12.10
N LEU A 168 -11.86 -14.21 -12.81
CA LEU A 168 -11.69 -12.76 -12.71
C LEU A 168 -12.00 -12.25 -11.30
N THR A 169 -13.07 -12.73 -10.67
CA THR A 169 -13.42 -12.35 -9.30
C THR A 169 -12.30 -12.71 -8.32
N ALA A 170 -11.71 -13.91 -8.43
CA ALA A 170 -10.59 -14.34 -7.61
C ALA A 170 -9.34 -13.48 -7.84
N GLN A 171 -9.04 -13.11 -9.08
CA GLN A 171 -7.94 -12.20 -9.41
C GLN A 171 -8.14 -10.79 -8.82
N LEU A 172 -9.37 -10.27 -8.88
CA LEU A 172 -9.72 -8.98 -8.27
C LEU A 172 -9.59 -9.02 -6.74
N GLN A 173 -9.94 -10.14 -6.11
CA GLN A 173 -9.78 -10.35 -4.67
C GLN A 173 -8.30 -10.44 -4.27
N ASP A 174 -7.49 -11.23 -4.96
CA ASP A 174 -6.07 -11.44 -4.64
C ASP A 174 -5.20 -10.18 -4.89
N SER A 175 -5.40 -9.51 -6.04
CA SER A 175 -4.62 -8.31 -6.39
C SER A 175 -4.81 -7.14 -5.42
N ARG A 176 -5.95 -7.07 -4.72
CA ARG A 176 -6.31 -5.99 -3.78
C ARG A 176 -6.22 -6.38 -2.30
N GLN A 177 -5.97 -7.66 -2.00
CA GLN A 177 -5.70 -8.14 -0.63
C GLN A 177 -4.22 -8.01 -0.22
N ARG A 178 -3.29 -7.85 -1.16
CA ARG A 178 -1.85 -7.75 -0.86
C ARG A 178 -1.45 -6.32 -0.47
N LEU A 179 -1.89 -5.86 0.69
CA LEU A 179 -1.23 -4.71 1.32
C LEU A 179 0.18 -5.12 1.76
N SER A 180 1.11 -4.18 1.70
CA SER A 180 2.48 -4.38 2.19
C SER A 180 2.73 -3.26 3.18
N PRO A 181 2.36 -3.45 4.47
CA PRO A 181 2.61 -2.47 5.51
C PRO A 181 4.11 -2.24 5.61
N VAL A 182 4.57 -1.07 5.15
CA VAL A 182 5.98 -0.69 5.18
C VAL A 182 6.07 0.71 5.77
N SER A 183 7.10 0.97 6.56
CA SER A 183 7.35 2.32 7.06
C SER A 183 7.60 3.30 5.91
N ILE A 184 7.02 4.49 6.01
CA ILE A 184 7.23 5.58 5.06
C ILE A 184 8.21 6.58 5.68
N SER A 185 9.28 6.91 4.97
CA SER A 185 10.23 7.95 5.36
C SER A 185 9.81 9.32 4.81
N GLU A 186 10.28 10.38 5.46
CA GLU A 186 10.11 11.75 4.93
C GLU A 186 10.72 11.92 3.52
N SER A 187 11.68 11.10 3.10
CA SER A 187 12.25 11.14 1.75
C SER A 187 11.21 10.90 0.65
N VAL A 188 10.11 10.20 0.94
CA VAL A 188 9.01 10.00 -0.03
C VAL A 188 8.30 11.33 -0.35
N LEU A 189 8.31 12.31 0.56
CA LEU A 189 7.82 13.67 0.29
C LEU A 189 8.69 14.36 -0.75
N GLU A 190 10.01 14.19 -0.65
CA GLU A 190 10.99 14.77 -1.59
C GLU A 190 10.87 14.10 -2.97
N GLU A 191 10.72 12.78 -3.01
CA GLU A 191 10.45 12.03 -4.24
C GLU A 191 9.14 12.49 -4.92
N ALA A 192 8.09 12.80 -4.14
CA ALA A 192 6.85 13.36 -4.68
C ALA A 192 7.10 14.70 -5.37
N VAL A 193 7.89 15.59 -4.76
CA VAL A 193 8.24 16.90 -5.33
C VAL A 193 9.03 16.73 -6.62
N VAL A 194 9.97 15.78 -6.67
CA VAL A 194 10.73 15.46 -7.89
C VAL A 194 9.78 15.01 -9.01
N GLN A 195 8.84 14.10 -8.74
CA GLN A 195 7.86 13.68 -9.75
C GLN A 195 6.95 14.81 -10.23
N PHE A 196 6.50 15.69 -9.33
CA PHE A 196 5.74 16.89 -9.73
C PHE A 196 6.57 17.81 -10.63
N LYS A 197 7.85 18.00 -10.31
CA LYS A 197 8.77 18.81 -11.12
C LYS A 197 8.96 18.24 -12.51
N ASP A 198 9.12 16.92 -12.64
CA ASP A 198 9.35 16.25 -13.93
C ASP A 198 8.14 16.38 -14.89
N GLU A 199 6.91 16.44 -14.35
CA GLU A 199 5.69 16.59 -15.14
C GLU A 199 5.18 18.03 -15.25
N PHE A 200 5.84 19.00 -14.61
CA PHE A 200 5.36 20.38 -14.53
C PHE A 200 5.39 21.08 -15.90
N ASP A 201 4.25 21.65 -16.32
CA ASP A 201 4.18 22.49 -17.50
C ASP A 201 4.58 23.93 -17.15
N GLU A 202 5.82 24.30 -17.45
CA GLU A 202 6.35 25.65 -17.18
C GLU A 202 5.60 26.76 -17.94
N THR A 203 4.95 26.43 -19.07
CA THR A 203 4.28 27.42 -19.93
C THR A 203 2.89 27.74 -19.41
N HIS A 204 2.08 26.71 -19.15
CA HIS A 204 0.66 26.85 -18.80
C HIS A 204 0.32 26.42 -17.38
N GLY A 205 1.31 25.99 -16.57
CA GLY A 205 1.05 25.41 -15.27
C GLY A 205 0.27 24.08 -15.34
N GLY A 206 0.13 23.41 -14.19
CA GLY A 206 -0.38 22.05 -14.12
C GLY A 206 0.70 21.01 -14.36
N PHE A 207 0.27 19.75 -14.39
CA PHE A 207 1.15 18.59 -14.55
C PHE A 207 0.64 17.70 -15.69
N GLY A 208 1.54 17.30 -16.57
CA GLY A 208 1.22 16.51 -17.76
C GLY A 208 0.62 17.32 -18.92
N THR A 209 0.06 16.60 -19.90
CA THR A 209 -0.49 17.16 -21.15
C THR A 209 -2.01 17.31 -21.10
N ALA A 210 -2.62 17.75 -22.21
CA ALA A 210 -4.08 17.75 -22.36
C ALA A 210 -4.66 16.32 -22.40
N PRO A 211 -5.88 16.07 -21.85
CA PRO A 211 -6.69 17.00 -21.05
C PRO A 211 -6.08 17.23 -19.65
N LYS A 212 -6.28 18.42 -19.08
CA LYS A 212 -5.73 18.81 -17.77
C LYS A 212 -6.79 18.85 -16.67
N PHE A 213 -6.53 18.15 -15.58
CA PHE A 213 -7.34 18.15 -14.36
C PHE A 213 -6.70 19.02 -13.27
N PRO A 214 -7.47 19.79 -12.48
CA PRO A 214 -6.94 20.59 -11.38
C PRO A 214 -6.31 19.71 -10.27
N PRO A 215 -5.00 19.85 -9.98
CA PRO A 215 -4.27 18.93 -9.10
C PRO A 215 -4.29 19.36 -7.63
N ALA A 216 -5.47 19.65 -7.05
CA ALA A 216 -5.60 20.34 -5.75
C ALA A 216 -4.82 19.68 -4.59
N MET A 217 -4.90 18.35 -4.43
CA MET A 217 -4.16 17.61 -3.39
C MET A 217 -2.64 17.75 -3.57
N GLY A 218 -2.17 17.66 -4.82
CA GLY A 218 -0.77 17.85 -5.17
C GLY A 218 -0.27 19.26 -4.85
N LEU A 219 -1.06 20.28 -5.20
CA LEU A 219 -0.74 21.68 -4.91
C LEU A 219 -0.66 21.95 -3.39
N SER A 220 -1.58 21.37 -2.59
CA SER A 220 -1.52 21.47 -1.12
C SER A 220 -0.27 20.78 -0.55
N LEU A 221 0.11 19.62 -1.07
CA LEU A 221 1.37 18.95 -0.70
C LEU A 221 2.60 19.81 -1.05
N LEU A 222 2.63 20.42 -2.23
CA LEU A 222 3.73 21.29 -2.65
C LEU A 222 3.85 22.54 -1.75
N LEU A 223 2.74 23.12 -1.28
CA LEU A 223 2.78 24.22 -0.30
C LEU A 223 3.41 23.77 1.04
N ARG A 224 3.09 22.55 1.50
CA ARG A 224 3.74 21.94 2.69
C ARG A 224 5.23 21.71 2.46
N SER A 225 5.60 21.15 1.32
CA SER A 225 7.00 20.92 0.94
C SER A 225 7.78 22.23 0.86
N HIS A 226 7.22 23.27 0.24
CA HIS A 226 7.82 24.60 0.18
C HIS A 226 8.04 25.18 1.59
N ARG A 227 7.06 25.07 2.48
CA ARG A 227 7.21 25.52 3.88
C ARG A 227 8.36 24.79 4.60
N ARG A 228 8.62 23.52 4.27
CA ARG A 228 9.68 22.71 4.89
C ARG A 228 11.07 23.00 4.33
N SER A 229 11.18 23.11 3.00
CA SER A 229 12.46 23.19 2.29
C SER A 229 12.89 24.62 1.98
N GLY A 230 11.94 25.57 1.93
CA GLY A 230 12.16 26.92 1.42
C GLY A 230 12.38 26.98 -0.09
N ASP A 231 12.20 25.88 -0.83
CA ASP A 231 12.48 25.84 -2.27
C ASP A 231 11.51 26.72 -3.07
N ALA A 232 12.03 27.76 -3.70
CA ALA A 232 11.25 28.73 -4.46
C ALA A 232 10.64 28.12 -5.74
N HIS A 233 11.28 27.10 -6.33
CA HIS A 233 10.75 26.44 -7.52
C HIS A 233 9.49 25.64 -7.20
N THR A 234 9.47 24.94 -6.06
CA THR A 234 8.26 24.30 -5.53
C THR A 234 7.08 25.27 -5.41
N LEU A 235 7.30 26.48 -4.88
CA LEU A 235 6.25 27.50 -4.83
C LEU A 235 5.85 27.98 -6.23
N THR A 236 6.81 28.09 -7.15
CA THR A 236 6.56 28.52 -8.54
C THR A 236 5.60 27.56 -9.26
N MET A 237 5.78 26.24 -9.07
CA MET A 237 4.85 25.24 -9.60
C MET A 237 3.42 25.48 -9.14
N VAL A 238 3.25 25.79 -7.85
CA VAL A 238 1.93 26.09 -7.27
C VAL A 238 1.35 27.37 -7.85
N THR A 239 2.10 28.48 -7.74
CA THR A 239 1.57 29.79 -8.15
C THR A 239 1.28 29.84 -9.65
N LYS A 240 2.15 29.26 -10.49
CA LYS A 240 1.93 29.25 -11.95
C LYS A 240 0.68 28.44 -12.31
N THR A 241 0.47 27.30 -11.66
CA THR A 241 -0.74 26.47 -11.88
C THR A 241 -2.00 27.21 -11.46
N LEU A 242 -2.03 27.79 -10.26
CA LEU A 242 -3.17 28.55 -9.75
C LEU A 242 -3.46 29.82 -10.58
N ASP A 243 -2.42 30.54 -10.99
CA ASP A 243 -2.55 31.76 -11.80
C ASP A 243 -3.15 31.42 -13.18
N MET A 244 -2.68 30.34 -13.81
CA MET A 244 -3.17 29.92 -15.13
C MET A 244 -4.59 29.34 -15.10
N MET A 245 -4.96 28.59 -14.06
CA MET A 245 -6.34 28.12 -13.89
C MET A 245 -7.30 29.29 -13.65
N ALA A 246 -6.92 30.26 -12.81
CA ALA A 246 -7.74 31.45 -12.54
C ALA A 246 -7.88 32.37 -13.76
N ALA A 247 -6.87 32.39 -14.63
CA ALA A 247 -6.91 33.13 -15.89
C ALA A 247 -7.66 32.37 -17.00
N GLY A 248 -7.69 31.04 -16.96
CA GLY A 248 -8.30 30.20 -17.99
C GLY A 248 -9.82 30.28 -18.07
N GLY A 249 -10.39 29.62 -19.08
CA GLY A 249 -11.83 29.45 -19.24
C GLY A 249 -12.41 28.31 -18.38
N ILE A 250 -11.56 27.51 -17.73
CA ILE A 250 -11.96 26.57 -16.67
C ILE A 250 -12.60 27.28 -15.46
N TYR A 251 -12.21 28.54 -15.23
CA TYR A 251 -12.81 29.40 -14.23
C TYR A 251 -13.93 30.25 -14.84
N ASP A 252 -15.13 30.22 -14.27
CA ASP A 252 -16.24 31.03 -14.76
C ASP A 252 -16.10 32.48 -14.30
N HIS A 253 -15.58 33.33 -15.19
CA HIS A 253 -15.31 34.75 -14.92
C HIS A 253 -16.55 35.60 -14.61
N LEU A 254 -17.77 35.12 -14.90
CA LEU A 254 -19.02 35.86 -14.64
C LEU A 254 -19.75 35.37 -13.39
N GLY A 255 -19.85 34.05 -13.21
CA GLY A 255 -20.59 33.43 -12.11
C GLY A 255 -19.71 32.85 -11.00
N GLY A 256 -18.41 32.74 -11.19
CA GLY A 256 -17.54 32.04 -10.26
C GLY A 256 -17.69 30.51 -10.33
N GLY A 257 -16.85 29.82 -9.57
CA GLY A 257 -16.73 28.37 -9.62
C GLY A 257 -15.89 27.88 -10.80
N PHE A 258 -15.34 26.69 -10.63
CA PHE A 258 -14.53 25.99 -11.62
C PHE A 258 -15.32 24.85 -12.27
N ALA A 259 -15.12 24.70 -13.57
CA ALA A 259 -15.43 23.48 -14.29
C ALA A 259 -14.46 22.36 -13.91
N ARG A 260 -14.87 21.11 -14.14
CA ARG A 260 -14.17 19.91 -13.65
C ARG A 260 -12.75 19.76 -14.21
N TYR A 261 -12.58 19.99 -15.52
CA TYR A 261 -11.28 19.89 -16.18
C TYR A 261 -11.24 20.69 -17.48
N SER A 262 -10.04 20.89 -18.02
CA SER A 262 -9.80 21.51 -19.31
C SER A 262 -9.46 20.45 -20.37
N THR A 263 -10.13 20.49 -21.52
CA THR A 263 -9.83 19.61 -22.65
C THR A 263 -8.53 20.01 -23.36
N ASP A 264 -8.08 21.27 -23.19
CA ASP A 264 -6.81 21.77 -23.72
C ASP A 264 -5.75 21.97 -22.62
N ALA A 265 -4.49 22.15 -23.05
CA ALA A 265 -3.35 22.32 -22.14
C ALA A 265 -3.27 23.72 -21.51
N ARG A 266 -4.04 24.70 -22.01
CA ARG A 266 -3.94 26.12 -21.64
C ARG A 266 -4.93 26.53 -20.56
N TRP A 267 -5.77 25.59 -20.11
CA TRP A 267 -6.92 25.83 -19.23
C TRP A 267 -8.03 26.66 -19.88
N LEU A 268 -8.07 26.74 -21.22
CA LEU A 268 -9.03 27.57 -21.94
C LEU A 268 -10.38 26.88 -22.11
N VAL A 269 -10.38 25.63 -22.58
CA VAL A 269 -11.61 24.95 -23.02
C VAL A 269 -12.07 23.99 -21.92
N PRO A 270 -13.07 24.34 -21.10
CA PRO A 270 -13.56 23.46 -20.05
C PRO A 270 -14.39 22.30 -20.61
N HIS A 271 -14.48 21.23 -19.84
CA HIS A 271 -15.66 20.38 -19.83
C HIS A 271 -16.62 20.99 -18.80
N PHE A 272 -17.67 21.70 -19.26
CA PHE A 272 -18.39 22.75 -18.51
C PHE A 272 -19.14 22.31 -17.23
N GLU A 273 -19.14 21.02 -16.93
CA GLU A 273 -19.60 20.42 -15.68
C GLU A 273 -18.90 21.06 -14.46
N LYS A 274 -19.66 21.41 -13.42
CA LYS A 274 -19.11 21.90 -12.14
C LYS A 274 -19.52 20.97 -11.01
N MET A 275 -18.52 20.43 -10.30
CA MET A 275 -18.73 19.52 -9.18
C MET A 275 -18.48 20.21 -7.85
N LEU A 276 -19.26 19.84 -6.82
CA LEU A 276 -19.10 20.37 -5.47
C LEU A 276 -17.71 20.08 -4.89
N TYR A 277 -17.21 18.85 -5.07
CA TYR A 277 -15.93 18.43 -4.51
C TYR A 277 -14.74 19.16 -5.17
N ASP A 278 -14.75 19.37 -6.49
CA ASP A 278 -13.69 20.10 -7.19
C ASP A 278 -13.60 21.53 -6.68
N ASN A 279 -14.75 22.19 -6.54
CA ASN A 279 -14.83 23.55 -6.02
C ASN A 279 -14.45 23.65 -4.54
N ALA A 280 -14.77 22.65 -3.72
CA ALA A 280 -14.32 22.59 -2.32
C ALA A 280 -12.79 22.51 -2.22
N LEU A 281 -12.18 21.59 -2.98
CA LEU A 281 -10.74 21.36 -2.97
C LEU A 281 -9.96 22.55 -3.55
N LEU A 282 -10.49 23.17 -4.62
CA LEU A 282 -9.89 24.36 -5.22
C LEU A 282 -9.99 25.57 -4.28
N ALA A 283 -11.17 25.85 -3.70
CA ALA A 283 -11.31 26.94 -2.75
C ALA A 283 -10.31 26.79 -1.59
N ARG A 284 -10.16 25.58 -1.04
CA ARG A 284 -9.20 25.29 0.02
C ARG A 284 -7.75 25.56 -0.39
N VAL A 285 -7.30 25.11 -1.55
CA VAL A 285 -5.90 25.35 -1.96
C VAL A 285 -5.62 26.82 -2.32
N TYR A 286 -6.60 27.56 -2.84
CA TYR A 286 -6.47 29.02 -3.03
C TYR A 286 -6.39 29.75 -1.67
N VAL A 287 -7.16 29.31 -0.68
CA VAL A 287 -7.06 29.81 0.71
C VAL A 287 -5.67 29.54 1.31
N GLU A 288 -5.14 28.33 1.15
CA GLU A 288 -3.78 27.97 1.60
C GLU A 288 -2.71 28.79 0.87
N ALA A 289 -2.82 28.93 -0.46
CA ALA A 289 -1.90 29.73 -1.26
C ALA A 289 -1.93 31.22 -0.89
N TYR A 290 -3.10 31.77 -0.54
CA TYR A 290 -3.22 33.11 0.01
C TYR A 290 -2.45 33.25 1.32
N GLN A 291 -2.55 32.28 2.23
CA GLN A 291 -1.80 32.33 3.49
C GLN A 291 -0.28 32.36 3.26
N VAL A 292 0.22 31.58 2.30
CA VAL A 292 1.65 31.49 1.97
C VAL A 292 2.15 32.73 1.22
N THR A 293 1.41 33.20 0.21
CA THR A 293 1.91 34.22 -0.74
C THR A 293 1.41 35.63 -0.47
N LYS A 294 0.29 35.76 0.25
CA LYS A 294 -0.44 37.03 0.47
C LYS A 294 -0.94 37.72 -0.81
N LYS A 295 -0.94 37.04 -1.97
CA LYS A 295 -1.47 37.58 -3.23
C LYS A 295 -3.00 37.75 -3.14
N PRO A 296 -3.56 38.97 -3.31
CA PRO A 296 -5.01 39.21 -3.23
C PRO A 296 -5.84 38.33 -4.17
N LEU A 297 -5.34 38.08 -5.39
CA LEU A 297 -5.97 37.21 -6.39
C LEU A 297 -6.45 35.87 -5.82
N TYR A 298 -5.66 35.21 -4.96
CA TYR A 298 -6.03 33.92 -4.41
C TYR A 298 -7.19 34.00 -3.41
N ARG A 299 -7.27 35.09 -2.64
CA ARG A 299 -8.43 35.38 -1.81
C ARG A 299 -9.67 35.66 -2.67
N ASP A 300 -9.51 36.44 -3.74
CA ASP A 300 -10.61 36.81 -4.62
C ASP A 300 -11.20 35.58 -5.31
N VAL A 301 -10.35 34.70 -5.86
CA VAL A 301 -10.80 33.44 -6.50
C VAL A 301 -11.47 32.51 -5.48
N ALA A 302 -10.89 32.32 -4.29
CA ALA A 302 -11.53 31.51 -3.25
C ALA A 302 -12.89 32.08 -2.84
N THR A 303 -12.99 33.41 -2.69
CA THR A 303 -14.23 34.11 -2.34
C THR A 303 -15.28 33.94 -3.44
N ASP A 304 -14.92 34.17 -4.71
CA ASP A 304 -15.84 34.01 -5.84
C ASP A 304 -16.35 32.56 -5.96
N VAL A 305 -15.52 31.55 -5.69
CA VAL A 305 -15.93 30.13 -5.67
C VAL A 305 -16.92 29.86 -4.53
N LEU A 306 -16.63 30.32 -3.30
CA LEU A 306 -17.50 30.08 -2.15
C LEU A 306 -18.82 30.85 -2.27
N ASP A 307 -18.80 32.07 -2.81
CA ASP A 307 -19.99 32.87 -3.09
C ASP A 307 -20.84 32.24 -4.22
N TYR A 308 -20.21 31.64 -5.24
CA TYR A 308 -20.92 30.80 -6.23
C TYR A 308 -21.67 29.66 -5.54
N ILE A 309 -21.00 28.92 -4.66
CA ILE A 309 -21.61 27.79 -3.95
C ILE A 309 -22.77 28.23 -3.08
N CYS A 310 -22.61 29.32 -2.32
CA CYS A 310 -23.67 29.88 -1.49
C CYS A 310 -24.88 30.35 -2.32
N ARG A 311 -24.65 30.89 -3.52
CA ARG A 311 -25.69 31.50 -4.36
C ARG A 311 -26.43 30.49 -5.23
N GLU A 312 -25.73 29.52 -5.80
CA GLU A 312 -26.26 28.65 -6.86
C GLU A 312 -26.33 27.17 -6.45
N MET A 313 -25.49 26.73 -5.51
CA MET A 313 -25.35 25.32 -5.12
C MET A 313 -25.80 25.04 -3.69
N THR A 314 -26.59 25.92 -3.07
CA THR A 314 -27.05 25.78 -1.68
C THR A 314 -28.57 25.74 -1.63
N GLY A 315 -29.12 24.70 -0.98
CA GLY A 315 -30.54 24.58 -0.73
C GLY A 315 -31.03 25.42 0.46
N PRO A 316 -32.34 25.73 0.55
CA PRO A 316 -32.92 26.46 1.68
C PRO A 316 -32.66 25.80 3.05
N GLU A 317 -32.51 24.47 3.07
CA GLU A 317 -32.16 23.67 4.24
C GLU A 317 -30.72 23.90 4.74
N GLY A 318 -29.85 24.46 3.91
CA GLY A 318 -28.44 24.73 4.22
C GLY A 318 -27.45 23.68 3.71
N GLY A 319 -27.90 22.58 3.12
CA GLY A 319 -27.03 21.62 2.43
C GLY A 319 -26.59 22.11 1.06
N PHE A 320 -25.43 21.65 0.62
CA PHE A 320 -24.87 21.92 -0.70
C PHE A 320 -25.26 20.82 -1.70
N TYR A 321 -25.68 21.24 -2.89
CA TYR A 321 -26.03 20.40 -4.03
C TYR A 321 -24.79 19.80 -4.70
N SER A 322 -24.94 18.68 -5.40
CA SER A 322 -23.84 17.84 -5.83
C SER A 322 -23.12 18.37 -7.09
N SER A 323 -23.86 18.78 -8.12
CA SER A 323 -23.28 19.21 -9.40
C SER A 323 -24.21 20.05 -10.28
N THR A 324 -23.61 20.73 -11.26
CA THR A 324 -24.32 21.27 -12.45
C THR A 324 -23.80 20.60 -13.72
N ASP A 325 -24.73 20.22 -14.59
CA ASP A 325 -24.45 19.61 -15.90
C ASP A 325 -23.64 20.53 -16.83
N ALA A 326 -22.98 19.96 -17.84
CA ALA A 326 -22.25 20.68 -18.88
C ALA A 326 -23.19 21.18 -19.99
N ASP A 327 -24.31 20.48 -20.22
CA ASP A 327 -25.22 20.73 -21.33
C ASP A 327 -26.34 21.73 -20.96
N SER A 328 -26.61 22.68 -21.86
CA SER A 328 -27.83 23.49 -21.85
C SER A 328 -28.52 23.40 -23.20
N GLU A 329 -29.82 23.09 -23.18
CA GLU A 329 -30.60 22.81 -24.40
C GLU A 329 -29.99 21.69 -25.28
N GLY A 330 -29.29 20.74 -24.65
CA GLY A 330 -28.61 19.63 -25.34
C GLY A 330 -27.33 20.02 -26.08
N ILE A 331 -26.76 21.20 -25.79
CA ILE A 331 -25.50 21.68 -26.35
C ILE A 331 -24.56 22.02 -25.19
N GLU A 332 -23.39 21.39 -25.16
CA GLU A 332 -22.36 21.62 -24.14
C GLU A 332 -21.91 23.09 -24.15
N GLY A 333 -21.80 23.72 -22.98
CA GLY A 333 -21.20 25.05 -22.85
C GLY A 333 -22.06 26.23 -23.34
N LYS A 334 -23.18 25.99 -24.04
CA LYS A 334 -24.06 27.03 -24.62
C LYS A 334 -24.44 28.14 -23.63
N PHE A 335 -24.65 27.78 -22.37
CA PHE A 335 -25.00 28.72 -21.31
C PHE A 335 -23.88 29.74 -21.03
N PHE A 336 -22.61 29.33 -21.17
CA PHE A 336 -21.43 30.05 -20.69
C PHE A 336 -20.75 30.94 -21.75
N VAL A 337 -20.93 30.64 -23.04
CA VAL A 337 -20.24 31.32 -24.14
C VAL A 337 -20.94 32.61 -24.62
N TRP A 338 -20.16 33.49 -25.27
CA TRP A 338 -20.60 34.82 -25.70
C TRP A 338 -20.08 35.22 -27.08
N THR A 339 -20.82 36.13 -27.74
CA THR A 339 -20.36 36.86 -28.93
C THR A 339 -20.21 38.36 -28.62
N PRO A 340 -19.36 39.11 -29.36
CA PRO A 340 -19.23 40.55 -29.16
C PRO A 340 -20.57 41.30 -29.24
N ASN A 341 -21.47 40.86 -30.14
CA ASN A 341 -22.81 41.45 -30.29
C ASN A 341 -23.68 41.26 -29.03
N GLN A 342 -23.66 40.06 -28.43
CA GLN A 342 -24.38 39.80 -27.18
C GLN A 342 -23.84 40.67 -26.03
N ILE A 343 -22.53 40.88 -25.95
CA ILE A 343 -21.93 41.79 -24.96
C ILE A 343 -22.41 43.23 -25.20
N ARG A 344 -22.40 43.69 -26.46
CA ARG A 344 -22.87 45.04 -26.83
C ARG A 344 -24.33 45.28 -26.46
N GLU A 345 -25.20 44.30 -26.73
CA GLU A 345 -26.63 44.38 -26.41
C GLU A 345 -26.89 44.53 -24.91
N VAL A 346 -26.09 43.87 -24.06
CA VAL A 346 -26.22 43.94 -22.59
C VAL A 346 -25.63 45.23 -22.03
N LEU A 347 -24.42 45.61 -22.45
CA LEU A 347 -23.71 46.75 -21.86
C LEU A 347 -24.20 48.10 -22.39
N GLN A 348 -24.78 48.14 -23.60
CA GLN A 348 -25.29 49.37 -24.24
C GLN A 348 -24.27 50.52 -24.28
N SER A 349 -22.98 50.17 -24.29
CA SER A 349 -21.82 51.07 -24.25
C SER A 349 -20.73 50.47 -25.14
N ASP A 350 -20.43 51.12 -26.27
CA ASP A 350 -19.41 50.63 -27.21
C ASP A 350 -18.02 50.60 -26.55
N GLU A 351 -17.75 51.57 -25.66
CA GLU A 351 -16.50 51.67 -24.93
C GLU A 351 -16.35 50.52 -23.92
N ASP A 352 -17.34 50.27 -23.06
CA ASP A 352 -17.28 49.15 -22.11
C ASP A 352 -17.30 47.80 -22.83
N THR A 353 -18.00 47.69 -23.97
CA THR A 353 -17.98 46.50 -24.83
C THR A 353 -16.58 46.24 -25.36
N GLN A 354 -15.91 47.25 -25.91
CA GLN A 354 -14.54 47.12 -26.43
C GLN A 354 -13.57 46.70 -25.31
N ARG A 355 -13.66 47.35 -24.15
CA ARG A 355 -12.81 47.05 -22.98
C ARG A 355 -13.04 45.62 -22.46
N PHE A 356 -14.31 45.22 -22.31
CA PHE A 356 -14.67 43.88 -21.85
C PHE A 356 -14.22 42.81 -22.85
N CYS A 357 -14.53 42.97 -24.13
CA CYS A 357 -14.15 42.00 -25.16
C CYS A 357 -12.62 41.83 -25.25
N ALA A 358 -11.86 42.93 -25.15
CA ALA A 358 -10.41 42.86 -25.17
C ALA A 358 -9.82 42.17 -23.93
N LEU A 359 -10.37 42.43 -22.74
CA LEU A 359 -9.91 41.81 -21.48
C LEU A 359 -10.22 40.31 -21.42
N TYR A 360 -11.37 39.89 -21.94
CA TYR A 360 -11.85 38.50 -21.85
C TYR A 360 -11.62 37.67 -23.13
N ASP A 361 -10.84 38.20 -24.07
CA ASP A 361 -10.52 37.56 -25.35
C ASP A 361 -11.76 37.14 -26.16
N ILE A 362 -12.75 38.03 -26.23
CA ILE A 362 -13.99 37.86 -26.99
C ILE A 362 -13.82 38.52 -28.35
N THR A 363 -13.81 37.72 -29.41
CA THR A 363 -13.57 38.15 -30.79
C THR A 363 -14.71 37.74 -31.73
N GLU A 364 -14.77 38.36 -32.92
CA GLU A 364 -15.75 38.00 -33.95
C GLU A 364 -15.53 36.58 -34.51
N SER A 365 -14.28 36.11 -34.57
CA SER A 365 -13.96 34.74 -35.03
C SER A 365 -14.29 33.66 -34.00
N GLY A 366 -14.46 34.03 -32.74
CA GLY A 366 -14.53 33.11 -31.62
C GLY A 366 -13.14 32.64 -31.17
N ASN A 367 -13.05 32.23 -29.90
CA ASN A 367 -11.91 31.48 -29.36
C ASN A 367 -12.25 29.98 -29.15
N TRP A 368 -13.51 29.57 -29.36
CA TRP A 368 -13.99 28.19 -29.32
C TRP A 368 -15.30 28.02 -30.12
N GLU A 369 -15.34 27.09 -31.08
CA GLU A 369 -16.54 26.73 -31.88
C GLU A 369 -17.35 27.94 -32.43
N HIS A 370 -16.67 28.96 -32.97
CA HIS A 370 -17.26 30.21 -33.46
C HIS A 370 -17.96 31.09 -32.39
N THR A 371 -17.76 30.76 -31.11
CA THR A 371 -18.18 31.55 -29.95
C THR A 371 -16.96 31.84 -29.07
N ASN A 372 -17.16 32.52 -27.94
CA ASN A 372 -16.07 32.87 -27.04
C ASN A 372 -16.33 32.38 -25.63
N ILE A 373 -15.34 31.69 -25.07
CA ILE A 373 -15.21 31.40 -23.65
C ILE A 373 -14.47 32.59 -23.02
N PRO A 374 -15.11 33.36 -22.11
CA PRO A 374 -14.43 34.45 -21.42
C PRO A 374 -13.20 33.94 -20.66
N ASN A 375 -12.02 34.52 -20.92
CA ASN A 375 -10.78 34.15 -20.26
C ASN A 375 -9.81 35.33 -20.19
N ARG A 376 -8.82 35.29 -19.29
CA ARG A 376 -7.78 36.31 -19.11
C ARG A 376 -6.37 35.76 -19.34
N LEU A 377 -6.21 34.84 -20.30
CA LEU A 377 -4.90 34.24 -20.59
C LEU A 377 -3.88 35.25 -21.15
N ARG A 378 -4.37 36.36 -21.71
CA ARG A 378 -3.55 37.50 -22.14
C ARG A 378 -3.21 38.37 -20.92
N PRO A 379 -1.93 38.77 -20.72
CA PRO A 379 -1.55 39.63 -19.60
C PRO A 379 -2.36 40.93 -19.57
N ILE A 380 -2.93 41.26 -18.40
CA ILE A 380 -3.86 42.39 -18.25
C ILE A 380 -3.15 43.71 -18.58
N GLU A 381 -1.88 43.83 -18.22
CA GLU A 381 -1.04 44.99 -18.50
C GLU A 381 -0.84 45.19 -20.00
N GLU A 382 -0.77 44.10 -20.77
CA GLU A 382 -0.67 44.16 -22.22
C GLU A 382 -1.98 44.68 -22.84
N VAL A 383 -3.11 44.16 -22.38
CA VAL A 383 -4.44 44.59 -22.85
C VAL A 383 -4.70 46.05 -22.49
N ALA A 384 -4.39 46.46 -21.26
CA ALA A 384 -4.54 47.84 -20.79
C ALA A 384 -3.73 48.81 -21.67
N ARG A 385 -2.47 48.47 -21.96
CA ARG A 385 -1.62 49.26 -22.86
C ARG A 385 -2.17 49.34 -24.30
N GLN A 386 -2.73 48.26 -24.83
CA GLN A 386 -3.36 48.27 -26.16
C GLN A 386 -4.58 49.21 -26.22
N LEU A 387 -5.32 49.34 -25.12
CA LEU A 387 -6.48 50.20 -25.00
C LEU A 387 -6.13 51.63 -24.53
N ASN A 388 -4.85 51.92 -24.26
CA ASN A 388 -4.38 53.17 -23.64
C ASN A 388 -5.04 53.47 -22.29
N LEU A 389 -5.20 52.43 -21.46
CA LEU A 389 -5.72 52.50 -20.09
C LEU A 389 -4.67 52.05 -19.09
N THR A 390 -4.85 52.42 -17.84
CA THR A 390 -4.19 51.75 -16.71
C THR A 390 -4.86 50.40 -16.43
N THR A 391 -4.13 49.49 -15.78
CA THR A 391 -4.69 48.21 -15.33
C THR A 391 -5.90 48.41 -14.42
N ASP A 392 -5.85 49.40 -13.52
CA ASP A 392 -6.93 49.70 -12.59
C ASP A 392 -8.19 50.17 -13.31
N GLU A 393 -8.08 51.08 -14.29
CA GLU A 393 -9.23 51.55 -15.08
C GLU A 393 -9.88 50.41 -15.88
N LEU A 394 -9.07 49.52 -16.45
CA LEU A 394 -9.58 48.35 -17.18
C LEU A 394 -10.32 47.39 -16.25
N LEU A 395 -9.74 47.07 -15.09
CA LEU A 395 -10.35 46.21 -14.09
C LEU A 395 -11.63 46.83 -13.50
N GLU A 396 -11.65 48.14 -13.26
CA GLU A 396 -12.84 48.85 -12.78
C GLU A 396 -13.98 48.77 -13.80
N SER A 397 -13.69 48.99 -15.10
CA SER A 397 -14.69 48.84 -16.16
C SER A 397 -15.25 47.42 -16.23
N ALA A 398 -14.40 46.41 -16.10
CA ALA A 398 -14.81 45.02 -16.05
C ALA A 398 -15.66 44.71 -14.81
N SER A 399 -15.30 45.26 -13.64
CA SER A 399 -16.05 45.08 -12.40
C SER A 399 -17.48 45.63 -12.48
N ARG A 400 -17.71 46.70 -13.26
CA ARG A 400 -19.07 47.22 -13.52
C ARG A 400 -19.83 46.37 -14.54
N ALA A 401 -19.15 45.82 -15.54
CA ALA A 401 -19.76 45.02 -16.60
C ALA A 401 -20.14 43.60 -16.17
N ARG A 402 -19.33 42.93 -15.33
CA ARG A 402 -19.54 41.53 -14.92
C ARG A 402 -20.95 41.27 -14.35
N PRO A 403 -21.48 42.05 -13.38
CA PRO A 403 -22.81 41.79 -12.82
C PRO A 403 -23.94 41.92 -13.85
N LEU A 404 -23.84 42.87 -14.80
CA LEU A 404 -24.84 43.06 -15.86
C LEU A 404 -24.87 41.85 -16.80
N LEU A 405 -23.68 41.37 -17.21
CA LEU A 405 -23.54 40.18 -18.05
C LEU A 405 -23.98 38.90 -17.34
N TYR A 406 -23.68 38.79 -16.05
CA TYR A 406 -24.16 37.69 -15.24
C TYR A 406 -25.69 37.67 -15.14
N GLU A 407 -26.33 38.83 -14.90
CA GLU A 407 -27.80 38.92 -14.86
C GLU A 407 -28.43 38.59 -16.21
N ALA A 408 -27.84 39.05 -17.32
CA ALA A 408 -28.26 38.66 -18.66
C ALA A 408 -28.10 37.14 -18.90
N ARG A 409 -27.02 36.52 -18.38
CA ARG A 409 -26.82 35.07 -18.47
C ARG A 409 -27.89 34.29 -17.71
N ARG A 410 -28.33 34.77 -16.55
CA ARG A 410 -29.36 34.12 -15.72
C ARG A 410 -30.72 34.00 -16.41
N GLN A 411 -30.98 34.80 -17.44
CA GLN A 411 -32.20 34.71 -18.25
C GLN A 411 -32.12 33.62 -19.33
N ARG A 412 -30.96 33.01 -19.57
CA ARG A 412 -30.78 31.85 -20.45
C ARG A 412 -31.26 30.58 -19.75
N VAL A 413 -31.52 29.52 -20.52
CA VAL A 413 -31.81 28.19 -19.95
C VAL A 413 -30.55 27.68 -19.22
N PRO A 414 -30.59 27.47 -17.89
CA PRO A 414 -29.43 26.99 -17.16
C PRO A 414 -29.18 25.49 -17.45
N PRO A 415 -27.94 25.01 -17.26
CA PRO A 415 -27.67 23.58 -17.20
C PRO A 415 -28.49 22.89 -16.09
N GLY A 416 -28.66 21.57 -16.21
CA GLY A 416 -29.32 20.78 -15.17
C GLY A 416 -28.60 20.89 -13.83
N LEU A 417 -29.36 21.08 -12.74
CA LEU A 417 -28.84 21.05 -11.38
C LEU A 417 -29.15 19.67 -10.77
N ASP A 418 -28.12 18.94 -10.33
CA ASP A 418 -28.29 17.81 -9.43
C ASP A 418 -28.35 18.34 -8.00
N ASP A 419 -29.57 18.47 -7.49
CA ASP A 419 -29.91 19.00 -6.17
C ASP A 419 -29.81 17.95 -5.05
N LYS A 420 -29.15 16.82 -5.30
CA LYS A 420 -28.84 15.81 -4.28
C LYS A 420 -27.77 16.32 -3.32
N ILE A 421 -27.96 16.06 -2.03
CA ILE A 421 -26.99 16.39 -0.97
C ILE A 421 -26.27 15.11 -0.57
N ILE A 422 -24.95 15.07 -0.76
CA ILE A 422 -24.08 13.93 -0.40
C ILE A 422 -23.24 14.30 0.82
N THR A 423 -23.26 13.46 1.86
CA THR A 423 -22.56 13.70 3.14
C THR A 423 -21.08 13.94 2.94
N SER A 424 -20.39 13.07 2.19
CA SER A 424 -18.95 13.19 1.92
C SER A 424 -18.59 14.53 1.26
N TRP A 425 -19.28 14.93 0.19
CA TRP A 425 -18.96 16.15 -0.56
C TRP A 425 -19.31 17.42 0.23
N ASN A 426 -20.39 17.37 1.01
CA ASN A 426 -20.72 18.45 1.93
C ASN A 426 -19.69 18.58 3.05
N GLY A 427 -19.12 17.47 3.54
CA GLY A 427 -18.01 17.48 4.50
C GLY A 427 -16.78 18.22 3.96
N MET A 428 -16.43 18.01 2.68
CA MET A 428 -15.33 18.73 2.02
C MET A 428 -15.62 20.23 1.84
N MET A 429 -16.82 20.59 1.37
CA MET A 429 -17.18 22.01 1.21
C MET A 429 -17.30 22.73 2.56
N LEU A 430 -17.83 22.05 3.57
CA LEU A 430 -17.87 22.55 4.94
C LEU A 430 -16.46 22.84 5.47
N SER A 431 -15.50 21.95 5.24
CA SER A 431 -14.08 22.18 5.56
C SER A 431 -13.53 23.43 4.85
N ALA A 432 -13.79 23.59 3.54
CA ALA A 432 -13.35 24.75 2.76
C ALA A 432 -13.95 26.08 3.29
N MET A 433 -15.26 26.09 3.61
CA MET A 433 -15.96 27.23 4.20
C MET A 433 -15.40 27.59 5.59
N ALA A 434 -15.13 26.59 6.43
CA ALA A 434 -14.55 26.78 7.75
C ALA A 434 -13.14 27.39 7.67
N GLU A 435 -12.29 26.87 6.79
CA GLU A 435 -10.94 27.40 6.58
C GLU A 435 -10.96 28.83 6.02
N ALA A 436 -11.82 29.11 5.05
CA ALA A 436 -12.00 30.46 4.52
C ALA A 436 -12.51 31.44 5.58
N ALA A 437 -13.48 31.03 6.42
CA ALA A 437 -13.97 31.85 7.52
C ALA A 437 -12.83 32.18 8.51
N ARG A 438 -12.04 31.18 8.88
CA ARG A 438 -10.89 31.33 9.79
C ARG A 438 -9.83 32.28 9.24
N ILE A 439 -9.56 32.24 7.94
CA ILE A 439 -8.46 32.98 7.31
C ILE A 439 -8.86 34.37 6.83
N PHE A 440 -10.05 34.51 6.25
CA PHE A 440 -10.56 35.78 5.73
C PHE A 440 -11.36 36.58 6.76
N ASP A 441 -11.68 35.99 7.91
CA ASP A 441 -12.50 36.58 8.97
C ASP A 441 -13.88 37.03 8.47
N ASP A 442 -14.49 36.20 7.59
CA ASP A 442 -15.83 36.40 7.04
C ASP A 442 -16.83 35.45 7.72
N ALA A 443 -17.70 36.03 8.56
CA ALA A 443 -18.69 35.28 9.32
C ALA A 443 -19.75 34.58 8.45
N ARG A 444 -19.95 35.01 7.19
CA ARG A 444 -20.93 34.37 6.28
C ARG A 444 -20.58 32.91 6.04
N TYR A 445 -19.30 32.61 5.83
CA TYR A 445 -18.84 31.24 5.56
C TYR A 445 -18.92 30.35 6.80
N LEU A 446 -18.62 30.89 7.99
CA LEU A 446 -18.78 30.14 9.25
C LEU A 446 -20.26 29.81 9.50
N GLN A 447 -21.16 30.78 9.29
CA GLN A 447 -22.61 30.56 9.43
C GLN A 447 -23.12 29.53 8.44
N GLN A 448 -22.69 29.59 7.18
CA GLN A 448 -23.09 28.63 6.17
C GLN A 448 -22.57 27.23 6.50
N ALA A 449 -21.29 27.08 6.86
CA ALA A 449 -20.72 25.80 7.30
C ALA A 449 -21.46 25.20 8.50
N THR A 450 -21.83 26.04 9.47
CA THR A 450 -22.61 25.65 10.65
C THR A 450 -24.00 25.14 10.25
N ARG A 451 -24.70 25.85 9.37
CA ARG A 451 -26.02 25.43 8.85
C ARG A 451 -25.94 24.08 8.14
N THR A 452 -24.91 23.86 7.32
CA THR A 452 -24.68 22.59 6.64
C THR A 452 -24.40 21.47 7.64
N ALA A 453 -23.53 21.71 8.63
CA ALA A 453 -23.25 20.73 9.69
C ALA A 453 -24.53 20.33 10.43
N ASP A 454 -25.33 21.31 10.87
CA ASP A 454 -26.58 21.08 11.59
C ASP A 454 -27.58 20.29 10.74
N TYR A 455 -27.67 20.59 9.44
CA TYR A 455 -28.52 19.84 8.51
C TYR A 455 -28.10 18.36 8.43
N LEU A 456 -26.81 18.09 8.17
CA LEU A 456 -26.31 16.72 8.07
C LEU A 456 -26.49 15.96 9.38
N LEU A 457 -26.15 16.57 10.52
CA LEU A 457 -26.30 15.93 11.83
C LEU A 457 -27.75 15.69 12.23
N ARG A 458 -28.69 16.45 11.67
CA ARG A 458 -30.12 16.28 11.95
C ARG A 458 -30.80 15.28 11.02
N TYR A 459 -30.45 15.27 9.74
CA TYR A 459 -31.18 14.53 8.70
C TYR A 459 -30.40 13.35 8.12
N HIS A 460 -29.06 13.38 8.17
CA HIS A 460 -28.22 12.30 7.68
C HIS A 460 -27.69 11.43 8.83
N ALA A 461 -27.74 11.87 10.09
CA ALA A 461 -27.42 11.00 11.23
C ALA A 461 -28.64 10.16 11.65
N LYS A 462 -28.42 8.87 11.85
CA LYS A 462 -29.37 7.94 12.44
C LYS A 462 -29.38 8.06 13.97
N PRO A 463 -30.42 7.56 14.65
CA PRO A 463 -30.49 7.58 16.13
C PRO A 463 -29.33 6.88 16.83
N ASP A 464 -28.69 5.90 16.18
CA ASP A 464 -27.54 5.17 16.70
C ASP A 464 -26.18 5.87 16.45
N GLY A 465 -26.19 7.04 15.80
CA GLY A 465 -24.99 7.81 15.47
C GLY A 465 -24.37 7.50 14.11
N ARG A 466 -24.85 6.47 13.40
CA ARG A 466 -24.38 6.15 12.05
C ARG A 466 -24.94 7.13 11.01
N LEU A 467 -24.23 7.29 9.90
CA LEU A 467 -24.58 8.22 8.85
C LEU A 467 -25.36 7.55 7.71
N LEU A 468 -26.15 8.37 7.04
CA LEU A 468 -26.74 8.15 5.72
C LEU A 468 -25.93 8.93 4.69
N ARG A 469 -25.87 8.41 3.47
CA ARG A 469 -25.05 9.00 2.40
C ARG A 469 -25.69 10.21 1.77
N THR A 470 -26.95 10.08 1.36
CA THR A 470 -27.56 10.99 0.40
C THR A 470 -28.96 11.40 0.84
N SER A 471 -29.33 12.63 0.53
CA SER A 471 -30.71 13.08 0.61
C SER A 471 -31.10 13.93 -0.59
N ARG A 472 -32.40 13.90 -0.87
CA ARG A 472 -33.04 14.79 -1.84
C ARG A 472 -34.50 14.95 -1.50
N ALA A 473 -35.05 16.15 -1.70
CA ALA A 473 -36.46 16.45 -1.44
C ALA A 473 -36.94 16.01 -0.03
N GLY A 474 -36.08 16.18 0.98
CA GLY A 474 -36.39 15.86 2.38
C GLY A 474 -36.30 14.36 2.74
N ARG A 475 -35.87 13.50 1.83
CA ARG A 475 -35.68 12.06 2.08
C ARG A 475 -34.19 11.70 2.09
N ALA A 476 -33.65 11.42 3.27
CA ALA A 476 -32.32 10.83 3.43
C ALA A 476 -32.39 9.30 3.36
N HIS A 477 -31.44 8.67 2.67
CA HIS A 477 -31.39 7.22 2.50
C HIS A 477 -29.96 6.76 2.13
N LEU A 478 -29.82 5.43 2.01
CA LEU A 478 -28.58 4.67 1.83
C LEU A 478 -27.61 4.79 3.01
N ASP A 479 -27.03 3.66 3.39
CA ASP A 479 -25.99 3.61 4.41
C ASP A 479 -24.74 4.36 3.91
N ALA A 480 -24.12 5.11 4.81
CA ALA A 480 -22.92 5.86 4.51
C ALA A 480 -21.68 4.97 4.34
N TYR A 481 -20.76 5.42 3.48
CA TYR A 481 -19.47 4.78 3.20
C TYR A 481 -18.34 5.47 3.98
N LEU A 482 -17.14 4.89 3.95
CA LEU A 482 -15.96 5.44 4.61
C LEU A 482 -15.77 6.94 4.33
N GLU A 483 -15.93 7.38 3.09
CA GLU A 483 -15.75 8.79 2.70
C GLU A 483 -16.72 9.75 3.40
N ASP A 484 -17.96 9.32 3.67
CA ASP A 484 -18.96 10.13 4.34
C ASP A 484 -18.56 10.39 5.79
N TYR A 485 -18.04 9.37 6.48
CA TYR A 485 -17.50 9.52 7.84
C TYR A 485 -16.20 10.32 7.83
N ALA A 486 -15.25 9.97 6.95
CA ALA A 486 -13.93 10.59 6.91
C ALA A 486 -14.01 12.09 6.64
N TYR A 487 -14.73 12.50 5.59
CA TYR A 487 -14.77 13.90 5.15
C TYR A 487 -15.62 14.75 6.09
N LEU A 488 -16.74 14.23 6.60
CA LEU A 488 -17.52 14.95 7.61
C LEU A 488 -16.74 15.10 8.93
N THR A 489 -15.99 14.07 9.34
CA THR A 489 -15.16 14.16 10.56
C THR A 489 -14.07 15.22 10.39
N GLU A 490 -13.33 15.24 9.28
CA GLU A 490 -12.32 16.28 9.01
C GLU A 490 -12.97 17.67 8.98
N GLY A 491 -14.11 17.81 8.29
CA GLY A 491 -14.85 19.07 8.21
C GLY A 491 -15.35 19.58 9.58
N LEU A 492 -15.85 18.71 10.45
CA LEU A 492 -16.29 19.08 11.80
C LEU A 492 -15.13 19.54 12.68
N VAL A 493 -13.94 18.93 12.52
CA VAL A 493 -12.71 19.42 13.19
C VAL A 493 -12.35 20.82 12.67
N ASP A 494 -12.36 21.03 11.35
CA ASP A 494 -12.07 22.35 10.76
C ASP A 494 -13.10 23.41 11.19
N LEU A 495 -14.38 23.05 11.29
CA LEU A 495 -15.45 23.92 11.75
C LEU A 495 -15.25 24.36 13.21
N TYR A 496 -14.89 23.42 14.09
CA TYR A 496 -14.53 23.74 15.47
C TYR A 496 -13.29 24.67 15.52
N GLU A 497 -12.23 24.34 14.78
CA GLU A 497 -10.99 25.13 14.76
C GLU A 497 -11.17 26.53 14.15
N ALA A 498 -12.20 26.71 13.29
CA ALA A 498 -12.62 28.01 12.77
C ALA A 498 -13.38 28.86 13.80
N GLY A 499 -13.77 28.29 14.94
CA GLY A 499 -14.40 29.00 16.05
C GLY A 499 -15.87 28.64 16.32
N ALA A 500 -16.39 27.56 15.72
CA ALA A 500 -17.71 27.03 16.06
C ALA A 500 -17.72 26.34 17.46
N ALA A 501 -18.90 25.88 17.88
CA ALA A 501 -19.09 25.27 19.20
C ALA A 501 -18.30 23.96 19.37
N GLU A 502 -17.78 23.71 20.58
CA GLU A 502 -17.05 22.48 20.95
C GLU A 502 -17.88 21.20 20.70
N SER A 503 -19.21 21.29 20.69
CA SER A 503 -20.10 20.17 20.38
C SER A 503 -19.80 19.50 19.04
N TYR A 504 -19.36 20.25 18.02
CA TYR A 504 -18.99 19.68 16.72
C TYR A 504 -17.73 18.80 16.82
N LEU A 505 -16.76 19.17 17.65
CA LEU A 505 -15.57 18.35 17.90
C LEU A 505 -15.92 17.04 18.63
N HIS A 506 -16.85 17.08 19.58
CA HIS A 506 -17.36 15.87 20.26
C HIS A 506 -18.16 14.97 19.31
N VAL A 507 -18.86 15.54 18.32
CA VAL A 507 -19.50 14.75 17.26
C VAL A 507 -18.43 14.09 16.38
N ALA A 508 -17.39 14.83 15.98
CA ALA A 508 -16.27 14.29 15.21
C ALA A 508 -15.59 13.11 15.96
N ALA A 509 -15.41 13.22 17.27
CA ALA A 509 -14.91 12.11 18.11
C ALA A 509 -15.80 10.86 18.04
N ARG A 510 -17.12 11.01 18.07
CA ARG A 510 -18.05 9.86 17.93
C ARG A 510 -17.99 9.24 16.53
N LEU A 511 -17.87 10.06 15.48
CA LEU A 511 -17.68 9.56 14.11
C LEU A 511 -16.33 8.83 13.97
N ALA A 512 -15.28 9.29 14.65
CA ALA A 512 -14.00 8.59 14.74
C ALA A 512 -14.11 7.23 15.42
N ASP A 513 -14.90 7.10 16.49
CA ASP A 513 -15.17 5.79 17.09
C ASP A 513 -15.93 4.86 16.12
N HIS A 514 -16.83 5.39 15.27
CA HIS A 514 -17.45 4.63 14.18
C HIS A 514 -16.45 4.23 13.09
N LEU A 515 -15.53 5.10 12.68
CA LEU A 515 -14.43 4.75 11.77
C LEU A 515 -13.65 3.54 12.29
N MET A 516 -13.32 3.56 13.58
CA MET A 516 -12.58 2.48 14.25
C MET A 516 -13.38 1.18 14.40
N THR A 517 -14.69 1.27 14.60
CA THR A 517 -15.55 0.12 14.87
C THR A 517 -16.04 -0.54 13.59
N ASP A 518 -16.55 0.25 12.65
CA ASP A 518 -17.30 -0.24 11.49
C ASP A 518 -16.39 -0.47 10.24
N PHE A 519 -15.26 0.25 10.14
CA PHE A 519 -14.43 0.28 8.91
C PHE A 519 -12.98 -0.17 9.07
N HIS A 520 -12.38 -0.10 10.25
CA HIS A 520 -10.95 -0.37 10.46
C HIS A 520 -10.55 -1.83 10.18
N ASP A 521 -9.50 -2.01 9.40
CA ASP A 521 -8.84 -3.30 9.17
C ASP A 521 -7.74 -3.53 10.22
N LYS A 522 -8.05 -4.38 11.20
CA LYS A 522 -7.13 -4.69 12.30
C LYS A 522 -5.95 -5.58 11.88
N GLU A 523 -6.05 -6.30 10.76
CA GLU A 523 -5.02 -7.25 10.33
C GLU A 523 -3.95 -6.56 9.48
N GLN A 524 -4.37 -5.73 8.53
CA GLN A 524 -3.45 -5.11 7.55
C GLN A 524 -3.28 -3.60 7.73
N GLY A 525 -4.09 -2.97 8.61
CA GLY A 525 -4.19 -1.52 8.74
C GLY A 525 -5.06 -0.90 7.64
N GLY A 526 -5.45 0.36 7.83
CA GLY A 526 -6.35 1.07 6.92
C GLY A 526 -7.83 0.77 7.20
N PHE A 527 -8.68 1.12 6.25
CA PHE A 527 -10.14 1.13 6.38
C PHE A 527 -10.80 0.60 5.11
N PHE A 528 -11.82 -0.24 5.28
CA PHE A 528 -12.70 -0.70 4.20
C PHE A 528 -13.62 0.43 3.73
N THR A 529 -14.00 0.44 2.44
CA THR A 529 -14.96 1.40 1.89
C THR A 529 -16.35 1.24 2.53
N THR A 530 -16.77 0.00 2.81
CA THR A 530 -18.07 -0.34 3.40
C THR A 530 -17.95 -0.75 4.87
N ALA A 531 -18.97 -0.47 5.67
CA ALA A 531 -19.07 -0.93 7.05
C ALA A 531 -19.18 -2.46 7.15
N GLN A 532 -18.80 -3.06 8.29
CA GLN A 532 -18.90 -4.51 8.49
C GLN A 532 -20.32 -5.08 8.32
N GLN A 533 -21.35 -4.29 8.66
CA GLN A 533 -22.76 -4.67 8.57
C GLN A 533 -23.44 -4.22 7.27
N HIS A 534 -22.67 -3.68 6.31
CA HIS A 534 -23.20 -3.22 5.03
C HIS A 534 -23.65 -4.40 4.14
N GLU A 535 -24.35 -4.09 3.03
CA GLU A 535 -24.66 -5.07 1.97
C GLU A 535 -23.41 -5.86 1.56
N THR A 536 -23.52 -7.19 1.52
CA THR A 536 -22.42 -8.08 1.12
C THR A 536 -22.34 -8.16 -0.41
N LEU A 537 -21.27 -7.59 -0.96
CA LEU A 537 -20.92 -7.67 -2.38
C LEU A 537 -19.82 -8.72 -2.62
N ILE A 538 -19.41 -8.91 -3.88
CA ILE A 538 -18.38 -9.89 -4.26
C ILE A 538 -16.99 -9.64 -3.63
N LEU A 539 -16.72 -8.42 -3.18
CA LEU A 539 -15.55 -8.05 -2.38
C LEU A 539 -15.80 -6.76 -1.58
N ARG A 540 -15.10 -6.59 -0.46
CA ARG A 540 -15.03 -5.29 0.26
C ARG A 540 -13.78 -4.55 -0.17
N HIS A 541 -13.94 -3.38 -0.77
CA HIS A 541 -12.83 -2.59 -1.29
C HIS A 541 -12.13 -1.77 -0.20
N ARG A 542 -10.90 -1.34 -0.50
CA ARG A 542 -10.07 -0.41 0.28
C ARG A 542 -9.33 0.50 -0.70
N GLU A 543 -9.73 1.76 -0.78
CA GLU A 543 -9.09 2.75 -1.66
C GLU A 543 -7.85 3.35 -0.99
N GLY A 544 -6.69 3.30 -1.65
CA GLY A 544 -5.44 3.89 -1.16
C GLY A 544 -5.00 5.16 -1.87
N THR A 545 -5.10 5.19 -3.19
CA THR A 545 -4.65 6.33 -4.02
C THR A 545 -5.67 7.46 -4.02
N ASP A 546 -5.20 8.70 -4.15
CA ASP A 546 -6.05 9.85 -4.44
C ASP A 546 -6.63 9.75 -5.86
N GLY A 547 -7.92 10.06 -5.99
CA GLY A 547 -8.62 10.19 -7.28
C GLY A 547 -8.96 11.65 -7.58
N ALA A 548 -10.16 11.88 -8.12
CA ALA A 548 -10.73 13.24 -8.21
C ALA A 548 -10.97 13.84 -6.81
N THR A 549 -11.23 12.99 -5.82
CA THR A 549 -11.27 13.31 -4.40
C THR A 549 -10.04 12.71 -3.70
N PRO A 550 -9.60 13.27 -2.55
CA PRO A 550 -8.56 12.63 -1.74
C PRO A 550 -8.99 11.22 -1.32
N SER A 551 -8.06 10.31 -1.08
CA SER A 551 -8.39 8.97 -0.57
C SER A 551 -9.14 9.06 0.76
N ALA A 552 -10.27 8.35 0.87
CA ALA A 552 -11.04 8.28 2.11
C ALA A 552 -10.23 7.68 3.27
N ASN A 553 -9.31 6.74 2.97
CA ASN A 553 -8.36 6.19 3.95
C ASN A 553 -7.41 7.28 4.47
N ALA A 554 -6.86 8.10 3.58
CA ALA A 554 -5.95 9.18 3.94
C ALA A 554 -6.66 10.27 4.75
N VAL A 555 -7.91 10.63 4.41
CA VAL A 555 -8.68 11.61 5.18
C VAL A 555 -9.11 11.05 6.54
N ALA A 556 -9.48 9.77 6.64
CA ALA A 556 -9.75 9.11 7.93
C ALA A 556 -8.50 9.14 8.83
N ALA A 557 -7.33 8.82 8.27
CA ALA A 557 -6.05 8.92 8.99
C ALA A 557 -5.75 10.36 9.44
N SER A 558 -5.97 11.36 8.58
CA SER A 558 -5.83 12.79 8.90
C SER A 558 -6.72 13.20 10.08
N ALA A 559 -8.01 12.85 10.03
CA ALA A 559 -8.99 13.17 11.06
C ALA A 559 -8.63 12.51 12.40
N LEU A 560 -8.31 11.20 12.39
CA LEU A 560 -7.89 10.45 13.57
C LEU A 560 -6.59 11.01 14.16
N ALA A 561 -5.62 11.37 13.33
CA ALA A 561 -4.37 11.98 13.78
C ALA A 561 -4.64 13.30 14.51
N ARG A 562 -5.47 14.21 13.95
CA ARG A 562 -5.80 15.48 14.61
C ARG A 562 -6.62 15.29 15.89
N LEU A 563 -7.65 14.43 15.85
CA LEU A 563 -8.48 14.11 17.01
C LEU A 563 -7.67 13.45 18.14
N SER A 564 -6.65 12.65 17.81
CA SER A 564 -5.78 12.03 18.81
C SER A 564 -5.10 13.06 19.72
N TRP A 565 -4.77 14.24 19.19
CA TRP A 565 -4.19 15.32 19.99
C TRP A 565 -5.24 16.16 20.72
N HIS A 566 -6.41 16.39 20.12
CA HIS A 566 -7.52 17.07 20.81
C HIS A 566 -8.01 16.31 22.04
N PHE A 567 -7.99 14.97 22.01
CA PHE A 567 -8.54 14.10 23.07
C PHE A 567 -7.49 13.26 23.82
N ASP A 568 -6.20 13.38 23.49
CA ASP A 568 -5.10 12.55 24.03
C ASP A 568 -5.34 11.03 23.87
N ARG A 569 -5.74 10.62 22.65
CA ARG A 569 -6.12 9.23 22.29
C ARG A 569 -5.07 8.56 21.41
N ASP A 570 -4.11 7.87 22.03
CA ASP A 570 -3.01 7.18 21.33
C ASP A 570 -3.47 6.05 20.39
N ASP A 571 -4.61 5.41 20.68
CA ASP A 571 -5.20 4.40 19.81
C ASP A 571 -5.59 4.95 18.44
N TRP A 572 -6.16 6.16 18.37
CA TRP A 572 -6.44 6.84 17.10
C TRP A 572 -5.17 7.24 16.36
N ARG A 573 -4.14 7.69 17.09
CA ARG A 573 -2.83 8.00 16.49
C ARG A 573 -2.20 6.76 15.86
N ARG A 574 -2.21 5.62 16.56
CA ARG A 574 -1.72 4.34 16.01
C ARG A 574 -2.53 3.88 14.79
N ALA A 575 -3.85 4.05 14.80
CA ALA A 575 -4.70 3.70 13.66
C ALA A 575 -4.38 4.57 12.43
N ALA A 576 -4.18 5.88 12.62
CA ALA A 576 -3.73 6.78 11.56
C ALA A 576 -2.37 6.35 10.97
N THR A 577 -1.39 6.04 11.82
CA THR A 577 -0.09 5.52 11.41
C THR A 577 -0.21 4.21 10.63
N ALA A 578 -1.05 3.27 11.12
CA ALA A 578 -1.26 1.98 10.47
C ALA A 578 -1.91 2.15 9.08
N ALA A 579 -2.90 3.03 8.95
CA ALA A 579 -3.57 3.32 7.68
C ALA A 579 -2.60 3.85 6.60
N ILE A 580 -1.70 4.74 6.99
CA ILE A 580 -0.67 5.25 6.07
C ILE A 580 0.34 4.15 5.70
N ARG A 581 0.82 3.37 6.67
CA ARG A 581 1.77 2.28 6.42
C ARG A 581 1.20 1.19 5.53
N ALA A 582 -0.11 0.93 5.61
CA ALA A 582 -0.79 -0.09 4.83
C ALA A 582 -0.55 0.05 3.32
N TYR A 583 -0.40 1.30 2.85
CA TYR A 583 -0.10 1.65 1.46
C TYR A 583 1.35 2.08 1.22
N GLY A 584 2.24 1.94 2.21
CA GLY A 584 3.60 2.49 2.19
C GLY A 584 4.41 2.08 0.96
N ARG A 585 4.32 0.81 0.54
CA ARG A 585 4.98 0.33 -0.67
C ARG A 585 4.49 1.04 -1.95
N GLN A 586 3.18 1.26 -2.08
CA GLN A 586 2.62 1.94 -3.24
C GLN A 586 2.93 3.43 -3.20
N ALA A 587 2.87 4.05 -2.01
CA ALA A 587 3.23 5.45 -1.81
C ALA A 587 4.70 5.72 -2.15
N THR A 588 5.65 4.84 -1.80
CA THR A 588 7.05 4.98 -2.24
C THR A 588 7.20 4.80 -3.75
N ARG A 589 6.41 3.93 -4.38
CA ARG A 589 6.53 3.67 -5.82
C ARG A 589 5.87 4.76 -6.69
N TYR A 590 4.76 5.31 -6.22
CA TYR A 590 3.92 6.26 -6.94
C TYR A 590 3.51 7.45 -6.05
N PRO A 591 4.46 8.19 -5.45
CA PRO A 591 4.19 9.18 -4.40
C PRO A 591 3.20 10.26 -4.82
N ARG A 592 3.18 10.65 -6.10
CA ARG A 592 2.21 11.62 -6.63
C ARG A 592 0.74 11.21 -6.43
N ALA A 593 0.45 9.91 -6.54
CA ALA A 593 -0.89 9.35 -6.38
C ALA A 593 -1.34 9.25 -4.90
N PHE A 594 -0.49 9.67 -3.96
CA PHE A 594 -0.71 9.57 -2.52
C PHE A 594 -0.52 10.94 -1.83
N ALA A 595 -0.78 12.04 -2.52
CA ALA A 595 -0.52 13.39 -2.02
C ALA A 595 -1.21 13.70 -0.68
N LYS A 596 -2.47 13.28 -0.47
CA LYS A 596 -3.14 13.43 0.83
C LYS A 596 -2.50 12.55 1.89
N SER A 597 -2.14 11.29 1.57
CA SER A 597 -1.45 10.39 2.50
C SER A 597 -0.11 10.98 2.93
N LEU A 598 0.64 11.57 2.00
CA LEU A 598 1.90 12.24 2.26
C LEU A 598 1.73 13.50 3.13
N ALA A 599 0.65 14.26 2.96
CA ALA A 599 0.32 15.35 3.88
C ALA A 599 0.06 14.84 5.32
N VAL A 600 -0.49 13.64 5.48
CA VAL A 600 -0.64 12.98 6.79
C VAL A 600 0.70 12.46 7.33
N VAL A 601 1.57 11.94 6.46
CA VAL A 601 2.96 11.59 6.82
C VAL A 601 3.65 12.81 7.44
N ASP A 602 3.60 13.95 6.76
CA ASP A 602 4.17 15.22 7.24
C ASP A 602 3.61 15.62 8.63
N PHE A 603 2.30 15.49 8.84
CA PHE A 603 1.68 15.75 10.15
C PHE A 603 2.18 14.78 11.24
N LEU A 604 2.20 13.48 10.95
CA LEU A 604 2.55 12.44 11.92
C LEU A 604 4.05 12.40 12.24
N THR A 605 4.93 12.80 11.31
CA THR A 605 6.38 12.87 11.57
C THR A 605 6.82 14.19 12.18
N GLU A 606 6.23 15.33 11.80
CA GLU A 606 6.57 16.64 12.38
C GLU A 606 5.91 16.82 13.76
N GLY A 607 4.68 16.33 13.92
CA GLY A 607 3.79 16.65 15.03
C GLY A 607 3.12 18.02 14.87
N PRO A 608 1.97 18.26 15.53
CA PRO A 608 1.26 19.54 15.42
C PRO A 608 1.92 20.66 16.23
N VAL A 609 1.68 21.90 15.79
CA VAL A 609 1.71 23.07 16.65
C VAL A 609 0.38 23.15 17.39
N GLU A 610 0.42 23.06 18.72
CA GLU A 610 -0.76 23.05 19.57
C GLU A 610 -1.09 24.48 20.03
N LEU A 611 -2.25 24.99 19.64
CA LEU A 611 -2.67 26.36 19.89
C LEU A 611 -3.88 26.39 20.82
N ALA A 612 -3.68 26.82 22.06
CA ALA A 612 -4.75 26.99 23.04
C ALA A 612 -5.09 28.47 23.21
N LEU A 613 -6.29 28.85 22.79
CA LEU A 613 -6.84 30.20 22.89
C LEU A 613 -7.83 30.26 24.05
N VAL A 614 -7.59 31.16 25.01
CA VAL A 614 -8.43 31.28 26.20
C VAL A 614 -8.90 32.72 26.33
N GLY A 615 -10.22 32.91 26.33
CA GLY A 615 -10.85 34.23 26.41
C GLY A 615 -12.34 34.18 26.07
N GLU A 616 -13.05 35.27 26.34
CA GLU A 616 -14.47 35.37 26.01
C GLU A 616 -14.66 35.71 24.53
N ALA A 617 -15.63 35.06 23.87
CA ALA A 617 -15.87 35.23 22.43
C ALA A 617 -16.23 36.67 22.02
N SER A 618 -16.78 37.46 22.95
CA SER A 618 -17.13 38.87 22.73
C SER A 618 -15.94 39.83 22.80
N GLN A 619 -14.74 39.36 23.16
CA GLN A 619 -13.57 40.22 23.32
C GLN A 619 -12.84 40.39 21.99
N ASP A 620 -12.73 41.63 21.51
CA ASP A 620 -11.99 41.97 20.28
C ASP A 620 -10.53 41.48 20.33
N ALA A 621 -9.90 41.51 21.51
CA ALA A 621 -8.55 41.02 21.69
C ALA A 621 -8.38 39.52 21.37
N LEU A 622 -9.41 38.68 21.64
CA LEU A 622 -9.39 37.26 21.24
C LEU A 622 -9.48 37.12 19.72
N ARG A 623 -10.34 37.92 19.07
CA ARG A 623 -10.45 37.97 17.61
C ARG A 623 -9.13 38.40 16.98
N SER A 624 -8.44 39.40 17.53
CA SER A 624 -7.13 39.83 17.04
C SER A 624 -6.06 38.74 17.18
N LEU A 625 -6.04 37.97 18.27
CA LEU A 625 -5.13 36.82 18.43
C LEU A 625 -5.43 35.73 17.39
N ARG A 626 -6.71 35.38 17.20
CA ARG A 626 -7.13 34.43 16.16
C ARG A 626 -6.71 34.88 14.76
N GLN A 627 -6.89 36.15 14.44
CA GLN A 627 -6.50 36.71 13.16
C GLN A 627 -4.97 36.66 12.96
N ALA A 628 -4.19 36.96 13.99
CA ALA A 628 -2.73 36.86 13.92
C ALA A 628 -2.24 35.42 13.67
N VAL A 629 -2.86 34.42 14.31
CA VAL A 629 -2.63 33.00 14.02
C VAL A 629 -3.02 32.67 12.57
N ALA A 630 -4.18 33.14 12.12
CA ALA A 630 -4.70 32.88 10.78
C ALA A 630 -3.84 33.48 9.65
N GLN A 631 -2.99 34.48 9.95
CA GLN A 631 -2.02 35.00 9.00
C GLN A 631 -0.82 34.06 8.78
N CYS A 632 -0.59 33.07 9.63
CA CYS A 632 0.50 32.12 9.47
C CYS A 632 0.02 30.84 8.75
N TYR A 633 0.77 30.39 7.75
CA TYR A 633 0.53 29.07 7.15
C TYR A 633 1.04 27.97 8.09
N LEU A 634 0.10 27.34 8.79
CA LEU A 634 0.34 26.27 9.76
C LEU A 634 -0.44 25.01 9.31
N PRO A 635 0.15 24.19 8.43
CA PRO A 635 -0.52 23.01 7.90
C PRO A 635 -0.58 21.85 8.92
N ASN A 636 0.31 21.85 9.91
CA ASN A 636 0.37 20.90 11.02
C ASN A 636 -0.01 21.62 12.32
N ARG A 637 -1.31 21.86 12.51
CA ARG A 637 -1.83 22.59 13.67
C ARG A 637 -2.97 21.83 14.34
N ILE A 638 -3.19 22.15 15.59
CA ILE A 638 -4.46 21.91 16.30
C ILE A 638 -4.83 23.19 17.05
N ILE A 639 -6.10 23.58 17.01
CA ILE A 639 -6.59 24.81 17.67
C ILE A 639 -7.69 24.45 18.65
N ALA A 640 -7.51 24.77 19.93
CA ALA A 640 -8.54 24.63 20.94
C ALA A 640 -8.90 25.99 21.52
N THR A 641 -10.19 26.25 21.74
CA THR A 641 -10.66 27.49 22.38
C THR A 641 -11.45 27.17 23.65
N SER A 642 -11.19 27.87 24.76
CA SER A 642 -12.09 27.90 25.92
C SER A 642 -12.47 29.32 26.34
N SER A 643 -13.57 29.42 27.05
CA SER A 643 -13.99 30.62 27.78
C SER A 643 -14.13 30.32 29.27
N SER A 644 -14.14 31.34 30.12
CA SER A 644 -14.38 31.17 31.55
C SER A 644 -15.82 30.77 31.87
N LEU A 645 -16.76 31.11 30.97
CA LEU A 645 -18.18 30.77 31.07
C LEU A 645 -18.48 29.32 30.67
N THR A 646 -17.66 28.74 29.79
CA THR A 646 -17.78 27.37 29.31
C THR A 646 -16.43 26.65 29.43
N PRO A 647 -16.08 26.17 30.64
CA PRO A 647 -14.87 25.39 30.85
C PRO A 647 -14.89 24.13 29.98
N SER A 648 -13.79 23.90 29.26
CA SER A 648 -13.65 22.73 28.39
C SER A 648 -13.00 21.56 29.13
N SER A 649 -13.37 20.33 28.77
CA SER A 649 -12.70 19.11 29.25
C SER A 649 -11.50 18.71 28.38
N LEU A 650 -11.24 19.41 27.27
CA LEU A 650 -10.14 19.06 26.36
C LEU A 650 -8.77 19.17 27.06
N PRO A 651 -7.90 18.14 26.96
CA PRO A 651 -6.55 18.16 27.54
C PRO A 651 -5.71 19.40 27.20
N LEU A 652 -5.81 19.88 25.95
CA LEU A 652 -5.11 21.08 25.47
C LEU A 652 -5.61 22.39 26.10
N LEU A 653 -6.72 22.39 26.84
CA LEU A 653 -7.25 23.58 27.51
C LEU A 653 -7.10 23.53 29.04
N GLN A 654 -6.74 22.36 29.59
CA GLN A 654 -6.52 22.22 31.03
C GLN A 654 -5.34 23.06 31.51
N ASN A 655 -5.49 23.69 32.69
CA ASN A 655 -4.46 24.48 33.38
C ASN A 655 -3.88 25.66 32.57
N ARG A 656 -4.65 26.24 31.66
CA ARG A 656 -4.27 27.39 30.83
C ARG A 656 -5.21 28.59 31.09
N PRO A 657 -5.00 29.37 32.16
CA PRO A 657 -5.88 30.50 32.49
C PRO A 657 -5.65 31.71 31.57
N THR A 658 -6.46 32.75 31.70
CA THR A 658 -6.12 34.06 31.12
C THR A 658 -4.98 34.71 31.89
N VAL A 659 -4.11 35.45 31.21
CA VAL A 659 -3.03 36.23 31.84
C VAL A 659 -3.53 37.64 32.11
N SER A 660 -3.53 38.04 33.39
CA SER A 660 -4.01 39.35 33.84
C SER A 660 -5.44 39.69 33.36
N GLY A 661 -6.30 38.68 33.19
CA GLY A 661 -7.66 38.83 32.69
C GLY A 661 -7.79 39.07 31.19
N MET A 662 -6.67 39.07 30.44
CA MET A 662 -6.65 39.27 28.99
C MET A 662 -6.80 37.95 28.23
N PRO A 663 -7.46 37.94 27.05
CA PRO A 663 -7.36 36.82 26.11
C PRO A 663 -5.91 36.41 25.88
N THR A 664 -5.66 35.11 25.94
CA THR A 664 -4.32 34.55 25.97
C THR A 664 -4.20 33.41 24.96
N LEU A 665 -3.12 33.40 24.19
CA LEU A 665 -2.69 32.31 23.34
C LEU A 665 -1.52 31.56 23.99
N TYR A 666 -1.66 30.24 24.10
CA TYR A 666 -0.58 29.32 24.44
C TYR A 666 -0.17 28.55 23.19
N ILE A 667 1.12 28.56 22.89
CA ILE A 667 1.72 27.80 21.78
C ILE A 667 2.53 26.66 22.41
N CYS A 668 2.15 25.42 22.13
CA CYS A 668 2.79 24.23 22.67
C CYS A 668 3.24 23.27 21.56
N ARG A 669 4.29 22.51 21.86
CA ARG A 669 4.78 21.39 21.05
C ARG A 669 5.26 20.29 22.00
N ASN A 670 4.89 19.04 21.73
CA ASN A 670 5.32 17.88 22.51
C ASN A 670 5.11 18.10 24.02
N TYR A 671 3.92 18.55 24.42
CA TYR A 671 3.56 18.79 25.81
C TYR A 671 4.36 19.91 26.52
N THR A 672 5.16 20.70 25.78
CA THR A 672 5.88 21.86 26.31
C THR A 672 5.34 23.14 25.68
N CYS A 673 4.97 24.12 26.49
CA CYS A 673 4.44 25.40 26.02
C CYS A 673 5.46 26.54 26.16
N ARG A 674 5.41 27.49 25.21
CA ARG A 674 6.11 28.78 25.32
C ARG A 674 5.43 29.69 26.36
N GLN A 675 6.05 30.85 26.62
CA GLN A 675 5.42 31.90 27.42
C GLN A 675 4.07 32.32 26.79
N PRO A 676 3.02 32.57 27.59
CA PRO A 676 1.70 32.92 27.06
C PRO A 676 1.71 34.29 26.37
N ILE A 677 0.96 34.41 25.27
CA ILE A 677 0.92 35.61 24.43
C ILE A 677 -0.43 36.30 24.55
N THR A 678 -0.43 37.58 24.91
CA THR A 678 -1.64 38.43 24.95
C THR A 678 -1.61 39.55 23.90
N ASP A 679 -0.46 39.84 23.28
CA ASP A 679 -0.31 40.82 22.20
C ASP A 679 -0.27 40.10 20.83
N PRO A 680 -1.25 40.32 19.95
CA PRO A 680 -1.28 39.74 18.60
C PRO A 680 -0.02 39.98 17.76
N ARG A 681 0.70 41.09 17.99
CA ARG A 681 1.93 41.41 17.24
C ARG A 681 3.07 40.43 17.51
N ALA A 682 3.07 39.78 18.67
CA ALA A 682 4.10 38.80 19.04
C ALA A 682 3.84 37.38 18.48
N VAL A 683 2.64 37.12 17.94
CA VAL A 683 2.22 35.78 17.49
C VAL A 683 3.02 35.31 16.30
N THR A 684 3.19 36.15 15.27
CA THR A 684 3.90 35.78 14.04
C THR A 684 5.36 35.44 14.32
N GLU A 685 6.04 36.26 15.13
CA GLU A 685 7.43 36.01 15.53
C GLU A 685 7.55 34.69 16.29
N ALA A 686 6.67 34.44 17.28
CA ALA A 686 6.68 33.22 18.06
C ALA A 686 6.49 31.95 17.20
N LEU A 687 5.62 32.02 16.19
CA LEU A 687 5.37 30.93 15.25
C LEU A 687 6.49 30.76 14.20
N GLN A 688 7.21 31.83 13.84
CA GLN A 688 8.35 31.78 12.91
C GLN A 688 9.62 31.24 13.58
N THR A 689 9.92 31.61 14.83
CA THR A 689 11.09 31.09 15.55
C THR A 689 11.01 29.57 15.74
N ASP A 690 9.81 29.01 15.93
CA ASP A 690 9.58 27.56 15.99
C ASP A 690 9.84 26.86 14.65
N GLN A 691 9.63 27.54 13.53
CA GLN A 691 9.93 26.99 12.21
C GLN A 691 11.44 26.85 12.01
N SER A 692 12.22 27.89 12.33
CA SER A 692 13.68 27.90 12.16
C SER A 692 14.39 26.87 13.06
N ALA A 693 14.00 26.77 14.34
CA ALA A 693 14.59 25.81 15.27
C ALA A 693 14.34 24.34 14.87
N SER A 694 13.26 24.07 14.12
CA SER A 694 12.97 22.73 13.62
C SER A 694 13.83 22.33 12.41
N VAL A 695 14.40 23.29 11.68
CA VAL A 695 15.20 23.07 10.47
C VAL A 695 16.68 22.82 10.82
N GLU A 696 17.21 23.49 11.85
CA GLU A 696 18.64 23.42 12.23
C GLU A 696 19.07 22.10 12.90
N LEU A 697 18.14 21.26 13.38
CA LEU A 697 18.42 20.00 14.10
C LEU A 697 18.40 18.74 13.21
N ARG A 698 18.40 18.85 11.87
CA ARG A 698 18.09 17.73 10.95
C ARG A 698 19.35 17.07 10.34
N HIS A 699 19.70 15.86 10.79
CA HIS A 699 20.72 15.02 10.15
C HIS A 699 20.25 13.60 9.75
N GLU A 700 19.05 13.15 10.15
CA GLU A 700 18.47 11.86 9.70
C GLU A 700 16.97 11.99 9.32
N PRO A 701 16.49 11.31 8.25
CA PRO A 701 15.08 11.33 7.87
C PRO A 701 14.22 10.58 8.90
N ARG A 702 13.12 11.23 9.35
CA ARG A 702 12.16 10.58 10.25
C ARG A 702 11.40 9.48 9.51
N LEU A 703 11.25 8.32 10.15
CA LEU A 703 10.47 7.19 9.65
C LEU A 703 9.16 7.10 10.41
N LEU A 704 8.06 6.98 9.67
CA LEU A 704 6.73 6.71 10.20
C LEU A 704 6.62 5.19 10.45
N ARG A 705 7.12 4.76 11.62
CA ARG A 705 7.23 3.35 12.04
C ARG A 705 5.90 2.80 12.56
N GLY A 706 5.72 1.48 12.48
CA GLY A 706 4.60 0.78 13.10
C GLY A 706 4.70 0.71 14.62
N THR A 707 3.78 0.00 15.25
CA THR A 707 3.95 -0.42 16.64
C THR A 707 5.20 -1.29 16.72
N VAL A 708 6.28 -0.73 17.26
CA VAL A 708 7.56 -1.40 17.40
C VAL A 708 7.63 -2.02 18.79
N LEU A 709 8.00 -3.30 18.89
CA LEU A 709 8.34 -3.90 20.17
C LEU A 709 9.61 -3.22 20.70
N ALA A 710 9.43 -2.43 21.75
CA ALA A 710 10.52 -1.81 22.46
C ALA A 710 11.32 -2.85 23.24
N GLY A 711 12.62 -2.59 23.35
CA GLY A 711 13.53 -3.43 24.11
C GLY A 711 14.27 -4.47 23.27
N GLN A 712 15.01 -5.29 23.98
CA GLN A 712 16.06 -6.17 23.46
C GLN A 712 16.25 -7.34 24.42
N ALA A 713 16.88 -8.43 23.98
CA ALA A 713 17.23 -9.54 24.84
C ALA A 713 18.06 -9.04 26.04
N THR A 714 17.74 -9.49 27.25
CA THR A 714 18.53 -9.16 28.44
C THR A 714 18.99 -10.42 29.16
N VAL A 715 20.09 -10.29 29.93
CA VAL A 715 20.58 -11.38 30.79
C VAL A 715 19.48 -11.85 31.74
N GLN A 716 18.74 -10.92 32.35
CA GLN A 716 17.65 -11.24 33.26
C GLN A 716 16.46 -11.89 32.53
N GLY A 717 16.06 -11.35 31.38
CA GLY A 717 14.93 -11.87 30.60
C GLY A 717 15.20 -13.29 30.10
N THR A 718 16.34 -13.51 29.44
CA THR A 718 16.72 -14.84 28.95
C THR A 718 16.92 -15.87 30.07
N ALA A 719 17.44 -15.47 31.24
CA ALA A 719 17.51 -16.33 32.42
C ALA A 719 16.12 -16.66 33.00
N THR A 720 15.20 -15.70 32.98
CA THR A 720 13.81 -15.90 33.41
C THR A 720 13.10 -16.90 32.50
N TYR A 721 13.28 -16.76 31.18
CA TYR A 721 12.79 -17.72 30.20
C TYR A 721 13.32 -19.13 30.48
N ALA A 722 14.64 -19.26 30.66
CA ALA A 722 15.29 -20.53 30.98
C ALA A 722 14.73 -21.16 32.26
N SER A 723 14.59 -20.37 33.33
CA SER A 723 14.01 -20.82 34.61
C SER A 723 12.57 -21.32 34.44
N ARG A 724 11.74 -20.60 33.66
CA ARG A 724 10.37 -21.00 33.34
C ARG A 724 10.34 -22.35 32.64
N MET A 725 11.25 -22.62 31.70
CA MET A 725 11.30 -23.90 30.99
C MET A 725 11.81 -25.07 31.84
N LEU A 726 12.76 -24.82 32.73
CA LEU A 726 13.22 -25.80 33.71
C LEU A 726 12.09 -26.19 34.69
N SER A 727 11.25 -25.22 35.10
CA SER A 727 10.13 -25.49 36.00
C SER A 727 8.99 -26.29 35.38
N ARG A 728 8.72 -26.12 34.07
CA ARG A 728 7.62 -26.78 33.35
C ARG A 728 7.92 -28.24 32.98
N SER A 729 9.19 -28.56 32.72
CA SER A 729 9.56 -29.85 32.12
C SER A 729 9.71 -30.99 33.14
N GLY A 730 9.92 -30.69 34.43
CA GLY A 730 10.12 -31.71 35.47
C GLY A 730 11.35 -32.64 35.23
N GLN A 731 12.12 -32.39 34.17
CA GLN A 731 13.23 -33.20 33.69
C GLN A 731 14.55 -32.48 34.01
N ALA A 732 15.38 -33.08 34.86
CA ALA A 732 16.70 -32.54 35.20
C ALA A 732 17.64 -32.35 33.99
N GLY A 733 17.35 -33.01 32.85
CA GLY A 733 18.16 -32.95 31.63
C GLY A 733 18.07 -31.64 30.85
N LEU A 734 16.97 -30.87 30.96
CA LEU A 734 16.78 -29.65 30.16
C LEU A 734 17.80 -28.54 30.50
N ALA A 735 18.41 -28.58 31.69
CA ALA A 735 19.48 -27.67 32.09
C ALA A 735 20.72 -27.79 31.18
N GLN A 736 20.94 -28.98 30.61
CA GLN A 736 22.05 -29.26 29.69
C GLN A 736 21.75 -28.78 28.26
N GLY A 737 20.48 -28.47 27.95
CA GLY A 737 20.05 -27.86 26.69
C GLY A 737 20.20 -26.34 26.64
N LEU A 738 20.72 -25.71 27.68
CA LEU A 738 20.92 -24.25 27.78
C LEU A 738 22.42 -23.92 27.79
N THR A 739 22.78 -22.77 27.21
CA THR A 739 24.17 -22.31 27.18
C THR A 739 24.26 -20.78 27.14
N PRO A 740 25.34 -20.17 27.67
CA PRO A 740 25.64 -18.76 27.41
C PRO A 740 25.89 -18.50 25.93
N LEU A 741 25.45 -17.34 25.43
CA LEU A 741 25.74 -16.85 24.09
C LEU A 741 27.02 -16.00 24.12
N GLY A 742 28.18 -16.62 23.95
CA GLY A 742 29.47 -15.92 23.95
C GLY A 742 29.75 -15.16 25.26
N THR A 743 30.27 -13.93 25.20
CA THR A 743 30.45 -13.07 26.39
C THR A 743 29.26 -12.16 26.69
N THR A 744 28.16 -12.26 25.93
CA THR A 744 26.99 -11.40 26.09
C THR A 744 26.27 -11.58 27.43
N GLY A 745 26.44 -12.74 28.08
CA GLY A 745 25.69 -13.14 29.27
C GLY A 745 24.26 -13.59 28.99
N LEU A 746 23.78 -13.51 27.75
CA LEU A 746 22.46 -14.02 27.36
C LEU A 746 22.44 -15.56 27.44
N THR A 747 21.32 -16.12 27.90
CA THR A 747 21.12 -17.58 27.93
C THR A 747 20.32 -18.03 26.70
N ALA A 748 20.90 -18.91 25.89
CA ALA A 748 20.28 -19.44 24.67
C ALA A 748 20.02 -20.95 24.79
N THR A 749 19.02 -21.44 24.07
CA THR A 749 18.79 -22.87 23.86
C THR A 749 19.79 -23.42 22.84
N ARG A 750 20.30 -24.63 23.06
CA ARG A 750 21.27 -25.28 22.15
C ARG A 750 20.68 -25.67 20.79
N ILE A 751 19.36 -25.62 20.65
CA ILE A 751 18.64 -25.73 19.38
C ILE A 751 17.90 -24.40 19.15
N GLY A 752 18.11 -23.80 17.98
CA GLY A 752 17.52 -22.53 17.55
C GLY A 752 16.63 -22.71 16.32
N PHE A 753 15.72 -21.76 16.10
CA PHE A 753 14.78 -21.79 14.99
C PHE A 753 15.34 -21.05 13.77
N GLY A 754 15.74 -21.80 12.74
CA GLY A 754 16.18 -21.23 11.46
C GLY A 754 15.03 -21.01 10.49
N THR A 755 14.87 -19.80 9.96
CA THR A 755 13.72 -19.45 9.08
C THR A 755 14.01 -19.58 7.58
N TYR A 756 15.00 -20.39 7.19
CA TYR A 756 15.31 -20.60 5.76
C TYR A 756 14.17 -21.33 5.04
N ARG A 757 13.59 -20.66 4.03
CA ARG A 757 12.35 -21.05 3.31
C ARG A 757 11.08 -21.05 4.16
N VAL A 758 11.01 -20.14 5.12
CA VAL A 758 9.81 -19.85 5.90
C VAL A 758 9.24 -18.52 5.41
N ASP A 759 7.94 -18.47 5.12
CA ASP A 759 7.23 -17.29 4.63
C ASP A 759 5.89 -17.05 5.36
N THR A 760 5.17 -16.00 4.94
CA THR A 760 3.87 -15.61 5.52
C THR A 760 2.68 -16.32 4.88
N GLN A 761 2.88 -17.04 3.77
CA GLN A 761 1.80 -17.62 2.96
C GLN A 761 1.32 -18.97 3.52
N HIS A 762 2.20 -19.68 4.24
CA HIS A 762 1.87 -20.98 4.81
C HIS A 762 1.57 -20.88 6.31
N VAL A 763 0.31 -21.14 6.67
CA VAL A 763 -0.18 -21.13 8.07
C VAL A 763 0.61 -22.09 8.98
N GLU A 764 1.10 -23.20 8.43
CA GLU A 764 1.89 -24.18 9.17
C GLU A 764 3.19 -23.59 9.74
N TYR A 765 3.85 -22.69 9.01
CA TYR A 765 5.10 -22.07 9.46
C TYR A 765 4.91 -21.16 10.67
N ARG A 766 3.81 -20.38 10.67
CA ARG A 766 3.39 -19.59 11.84
C ARG A 766 3.19 -20.50 13.04
N THR A 767 2.46 -21.59 12.85
CA THR A 767 2.13 -22.55 13.90
C THR A 767 3.39 -23.17 14.49
N ALA A 768 4.34 -23.58 13.64
CA ALA A 768 5.61 -24.15 14.05
C ALA A 768 6.47 -23.17 14.86
N LEU A 769 6.64 -21.93 14.38
CA LEU A 769 7.40 -20.91 15.11
C LEU A 769 6.76 -20.58 16.46
N THR A 770 5.43 -20.41 16.50
CA THR A 770 4.68 -20.15 17.73
C THR A 770 4.87 -21.28 18.74
N GLN A 771 4.79 -22.54 18.29
CA GLN A 771 5.02 -23.70 19.13
C GLN A 771 6.45 -23.76 19.67
N ALA A 772 7.45 -23.47 18.84
CA ALA A 772 8.86 -23.49 19.24
C ALA A 772 9.15 -22.48 20.37
N LEU A 773 8.61 -21.26 20.24
CA LEU A 773 8.76 -20.20 21.25
C LEU A 773 8.00 -20.51 22.56
N ARG A 774 6.88 -21.22 22.48
CA ARG A 774 6.12 -21.66 23.67
C ARG A 774 6.78 -22.81 24.43
N THR A 775 7.58 -23.63 23.73
CA THR A 775 8.19 -24.84 24.28
C THR A 775 9.59 -24.59 24.80
N SER A 776 10.64 -24.65 23.99
CA SER A 776 12.03 -24.54 24.47
C SER A 776 12.98 -24.04 23.40
N CYS A 777 12.58 -23.00 22.67
CA CYS A 777 13.45 -22.31 21.72
C CYS A 777 13.36 -20.80 21.96
N ASN A 778 14.47 -20.16 22.34
CA ASN A 778 14.51 -18.70 22.52
C ASN A 778 15.49 -17.98 21.60
N LEU A 779 16.07 -18.68 20.63
CA LEU A 779 16.96 -18.10 19.62
C LEU A 779 16.35 -18.31 18.24
N ILE A 780 16.10 -17.21 17.53
CA ILE A 780 15.51 -17.18 16.19
C ILE A 780 16.55 -16.63 15.21
N ASP A 781 16.72 -17.32 14.11
CA ASP A 781 17.70 -16.99 13.06
C ASP A 781 16.97 -16.75 11.74
N THR A 782 16.96 -15.50 11.28
CA THR A 782 16.25 -15.04 10.07
C THR A 782 17.15 -14.20 9.17
N SER A 783 16.67 -13.71 8.03
CA SER A 783 17.51 -12.96 7.08
C SER A 783 16.68 -12.11 6.12
N THR A 784 17.25 -10.99 5.68
CA THR A 784 16.58 -10.06 4.75
C THR A 784 16.28 -10.65 3.37
N ASN A 785 17.05 -11.66 2.96
CA ASN A 785 16.91 -12.34 1.67
C ASN A 785 16.07 -13.63 1.73
N TYR A 786 15.81 -14.18 2.92
CA TYR A 786 15.00 -15.40 3.03
C TYR A 786 13.56 -15.08 2.64
N THR A 787 13.11 -15.73 1.57
CA THR A 787 11.79 -15.52 0.94
C THR A 787 11.50 -14.03 0.72
N ASP A 788 12.51 -13.27 0.29
CA ASP A 788 12.37 -11.83 0.02
C ASP A 788 11.93 -11.00 1.24
N GLY A 789 12.37 -11.42 2.43
CA GLY A 789 12.06 -10.77 3.70
C GLY A 789 10.78 -11.24 4.38
N ASP A 790 10.02 -12.16 3.77
CA ASP A 790 8.81 -12.67 4.39
C ASP A 790 9.09 -13.43 5.69
N SER A 791 10.27 -14.05 5.80
CA SER A 791 10.65 -14.71 7.04
C SER A 791 10.78 -13.74 8.23
N GLU A 792 11.32 -12.54 8.01
CA GLU A 792 11.40 -11.49 9.04
C GLU A 792 10.00 -10.96 9.41
N ARG A 793 9.12 -10.79 8.41
CA ARG A 793 7.72 -10.39 8.65
C ARG A 793 6.96 -11.43 9.48
N LEU A 794 7.13 -12.71 9.18
CA LEU A 794 6.53 -13.78 9.96
C LEU A 794 7.01 -13.72 11.41
N VAL A 795 8.33 -13.66 11.62
CA VAL A 795 8.93 -13.57 12.96
C VAL A 795 8.37 -12.36 13.71
N GLY A 796 8.41 -11.17 13.12
CA GLY A 796 7.90 -9.95 13.75
C GLY A 796 6.43 -10.05 14.15
N SER A 797 5.58 -10.62 13.28
CA SER A 797 4.16 -10.79 13.58
C SER A 797 3.89 -11.78 14.73
N VAL A 798 4.63 -12.89 14.81
CA VAL A 798 4.49 -13.87 15.90
C VAL A 798 5.00 -13.29 17.23
N LEU A 799 6.09 -12.52 17.19
CA LEU A 799 6.61 -11.83 18.38
C LEU A 799 5.60 -10.80 18.90
N ALA A 800 5.03 -9.97 18.02
CA ALA A 800 4.06 -8.96 18.40
C ALA A 800 2.82 -9.59 19.06
N GLU A 801 2.33 -10.69 18.50
CA GLU A 801 1.19 -11.45 19.03
C GLU A 801 1.47 -12.01 20.44
N LEU A 802 2.59 -12.72 20.62
CA LEU A 802 2.94 -13.36 21.89
C LEU A 802 3.31 -12.37 22.99
N VAL A 803 3.87 -11.21 22.62
CA VAL A 803 4.13 -10.12 23.59
C VAL A 803 2.84 -9.41 23.97
N ALA A 804 1.96 -9.14 23.01
CA ALA A 804 0.66 -8.52 23.28
C ALA A 804 -0.25 -9.41 24.15
N SER A 805 -0.19 -10.74 23.98
CA SER A 805 -0.92 -11.69 24.82
C SER A 805 -0.31 -11.87 26.23
N GLY A 806 0.89 -11.35 26.46
CA GLY A 806 1.63 -11.51 27.71
C GLY A 806 2.21 -12.92 27.95
N GLU A 807 2.20 -13.78 26.93
CA GLU A 807 2.76 -15.14 27.03
C GLU A 807 4.29 -15.13 27.13
N ILE A 808 4.93 -14.21 26.41
CA ILE A 808 6.39 -14.04 26.33
C ILE A 808 6.72 -12.55 26.41
N ARG A 809 7.87 -12.21 26.99
CA ARG A 809 8.38 -10.83 26.94
C ARG A 809 9.43 -10.67 25.85
N ARG A 810 9.52 -9.49 25.22
CA ARG A 810 10.53 -9.22 24.18
C ARG A 810 11.96 -9.51 24.65
N ASP A 811 12.27 -9.24 25.92
CA ASP A 811 13.61 -9.42 26.47
C ASP A 811 13.98 -10.86 26.85
N GLU A 812 13.05 -11.80 26.70
CA GLU A 812 13.26 -13.24 26.87
C GLU A 812 13.84 -13.93 25.61
N LEU A 813 13.71 -13.29 24.44
CA LEU A 813 14.01 -13.88 23.14
C LEU A 813 15.18 -13.19 22.45
N ILE A 814 16.02 -14.00 21.78
CA ILE A 814 17.19 -13.58 21.02
C ILE A 814 16.86 -13.66 19.54
N VAL A 815 16.82 -12.52 18.87
CA VAL A 815 16.51 -12.40 17.44
C VAL A 815 17.78 -12.05 16.67
N ILE A 816 18.14 -12.92 15.73
CA ILE A 816 19.31 -12.79 14.86
C ILE A 816 18.83 -12.61 13.44
N SER A 817 19.26 -11.54 12.77
CA SER A 817 19.07 -11.36 11.33
C SER A 817 20.40 -11.21 10.60
N LYS A 818 20.41 -11.42 9.29
CA LYS A 818 21.58 -11.18 8.44
C LYS A 818 21.28 -10.24 7.28
N ILE A 819 22.29 -9.46 6.94
CA ILE A 819 22.28 -8.48 5.85
C ILE A 819 23.53 -8.64 4.98
N GLY A 820 23.45 -8.21 3.72
CA GLY A 820 24.58 -8.23 2.78
C GLY A 820 24.32 -8.97 1.47
N TYR A 821 23.36 -9.90 1.48
CA TYR A 821 22.97 -10.69 0.30
C TYR A 821 21.83 -10.02 -0.48
N ILE A 822 21.97 -9.89 -1.80
CA ILE A 822 21.06 -9.12 -2.66
C ILE A 822 20.38 -10.03 -3.68
N GLN A 823 19.08 -10.24 -3.48
CA GLN A 823 18.16 -10.97 -4.36
C GLN A 823 16.77 -10.33 -4.29
N GLY A 824 15.85 -10.72 -5.18
CA GLY A 824 14.44 -10.32 -5.08
C GLY A 824 14.23 -8.80 -5.09
N GLN A 825 13.56 -8.26 -4.08
CA GLN A 825 13.32 -6.81 -3.92
C GLN A 825 14.60 -6.02 -3.66
N ASN A 826 15.55 -6.57 -2.89
CA ASN A 826 16.85 -5.92 -2.67
C ASN A 826 17.59 -5.75 -4.00
N LEU A 827 17.48 -6.73 -4.91
CA LEU A 827 18.05 -6.64 -6.25
C LEU A 827 17.37 -5.52 -7.07
N LYS A 828 16.03 -5.47 -7.09
CA LYS A 828 15.29 -4.42 -7.78
C LYS A 828 15.63 -3.02 -7.27
N MET A 829 15.83 -2.87 -5.95
CA MET A 829 16.27 -1.61 -5.34
C MET A 829 17.68 -1.23 -5.80
N ALA A 830 18.62 -2.16 -5.76
CA ALA A 830 19.99 -1.92 -6.22
C ALA A 830 20.03 -1.56 -7.73
N GLU A 831 19.26 -2.27 -8.56
CA GLU A 831 19.09 -1.97 -9.99
C GLU A 831 18.46 -0.60 -10.24
N ALA A 832 17.48 -0.19 -9.44
CA ALA A 832 16.86 1.13 -9.55
C ALA A 832 17.86 2.26 -9.21
N LYS A 833 18.64 2.09 -8.15
CA LYS A 833 19.66 3.06 -7.72
C LYS A 833 20.82 3.17 -8.73
N GLU A 834 21.19 2.05 -9.36
CA GLU A 834 22.11 2.03 -10.50
C GLU A 834 21.58 2.85 -11.68
N LYS A 835 20.29 2.72 -12.01
CA LYS A 835 19.65 3.47 -13.11
C LYS A 835 19.61 4.98 -12.85
N THR A 836 19.58 5.41 -11.59
CA THR A 836 19.64 6.83 -11.21
C THR A 836 21.07 7.38 -11.12
N GLY A 837 22.08 6.62 -11.54
CA GLY A 837 23.49 7.06 -11.59
C GLY A 837 24.21 7.08 -10.23
N HIS A 838 23.62 6.50 -9.18
CA HIS A 838 24.17 6.52 -7.81
C HIS A 838 24.24 5.10 -7.22
N PRO A 839 25.02 4.17 -7.82
CA PRO A 839 25.14 2.81 -7.31
C PRO A 839 25.68 2.77 -5.88
N TYR A 840 25.29 1.76 -5.10
CA TYR A 840 26.00 1.47 -3.84
C TYR A 840 27.46 1.15 -4.16
N PRO A 841 28.42 1.71 -3.40
CA PRO A 841 29.82 1.34 -3.54
C PRO A 841 30.00 -0.17 -3.28
N ASP A 842 31.07 -0.73 -3.85
CA ASP A 842 31.51 -2.10 -3.52
C ASP A 842 30.51 -3.21 -3.82
N MET A 843 29.62 -2.99 -4.79
CA MET A 843 28.66 -3.99 -5.24
C MET A 843 29.37 -5.14 -6.00
N VAL A 844 29.17 -6.38 -5.56
CA VAL A 844 29.68 -7.59 -6.21
C VAL A 844 28.54 -8.31 -6.92
N LYS A 845 28.71 -8.56 -8.23
CA LYS A 845 27.75 -9.27 -9.08
C LYS A 845 28.30 -10.65 -9.43
N TYR A 846 27.96 -11.66 -8.63
CA TYR A 846 28.52 -13.00 -8.76
C TYR A 846 27.86 -13.83 -9.88
N GLY A 847 26.58 -13.59 -10.15
CA GLY A 847 25.84 -14.24 -11.23
C GLY A 847 24.47 -13.62 -11.47
N ASP A 848 23.71 -14.18 -12.41
CA ASP A 848 22.35 -13.71 -12.75
C ASP A 848 21.45 -13.74 -11.51
N GLY A 849 21.07 -12.54 -11.05
CA GLY A 849 20.22 -12.36 -9.87
C GLY A 849 20.88 -12.64 -8.52
N ILE A 850 22.21 -12.78 -8.45
CA ILE A 850 22.96 -13.00 -7.20
C ILE A 850 24.00 -11.91 -7.00
N TRP A 851 23.65 -10.90 -6.20
CA TRP A 851 24.52 -9.76 -5.89
C TRP A 851 24.87 -9.74 -4.39
N HIS A 852 25.90 -9.00 -4.03
CA HIS A 852 26.37 -8.87 -2.65
C HIS A 852 26.96 -7.48 -2.37
N CYS A 853 26.70 -6.92 -1.20
CA CYS A 853 27.28 -5.65 -0.77
C CYS A 853 27.35 -5.57 0.76
N ILE A 854 28.48 -5.13 1.30
CA ILE A 854 28.66 -4.87 2.75
C ILE A 854 29.09 -3.43 3.04
N HIS A 855 28.95 -2.53 2.07
CA HIS A 855 29.27 -1.13 2.26
C HIS A 855 28.32 -0.50 3.30
N PRO A 856 28.80 0.37 4.21
CA PRO A 856 27.98 0.98 5.26
C PRO A 856 26.66 1.60 4.79
N GLU A 857 26.64 2.25 3.62
CA GLU A 857 25.40 2.80 3.04
C GLU A 857 24.35 1.73 2.80
N PHE A 858 24.73 0.60 2.20
CA PHE A 858 23.81 -0.50 1.95
C PHE A 858 23.39 -1.18 3.26
N LEU A 859 24.32 -1.35 4.21
CA LEU A 859 24.02 -1.94 5.51
C LEU A 859 23.02 -1.09 6.31
N ALA A 860 23.06 0.25 6.18
CA ALA A 860 22.11 1.16 6.80
C ALA A 860 20.68 0.96 6.31
N ASP A 861 20.50 0.83 5.00
CA ASP A 861 19.19 0.55 4.41
C ASP A 861 18.67 -0.83 4.82
N GLN A 862 19.55 -1.83 4.82
CA GLN A 862 19.18 -3.20 5.19
C GLN A 862 18.84 -3.36 6.67
N LEU A 863 19.61 -2.75 7.58
CA LEU A 863 19.31 -2.80 9.02
C LEU A 863 17.99 -2.08 9.33
N THR A 864 17.76 -0.92 8.72
CA THR A 864 16.48 -0.20 8.84
C THR A 864 15.30 -1.05 8.37
N SER A 865 15.44 -1.69 7.20
CA SER A 865 14.41 -2.57 6.64
C SER A 865 14.19 -3.84 7.47
N SER A 866 15.24 -4.38 8.08
CA SER A 866 15.17 -5.55 8.98
C SER A 866 14.41 -5.20 10.26
N LEU A 867 14.76 -4.09 10.92
CA LEU A 867 14.06 -3.59 12.11
C LEU A 867 12.58 -3.33 11.85
N ASP A 868 12.24 -2.77 10.67
CA ASP A 868 10.84 -2.54 10.28
C ASP A 868 10.07 -3.85 10.05
N ARG A 869 10.64 -4.78 9.27
CA ARG A 869 9.99 -6.09 9.00
C ARG A 869 9.81 -6.92 10.27
N LEU A 870 10.79 -6.88 11.18
CA LEU A 870 10.72 -7.56 12.47
C LEU A 870 9.85 -6.81 13.49
N GLY A 871 9.54 -5.53 13.26
CA GLY A 871 8.84 -4.68 14.22
C GLY A 871 9.64 -4.47 15.51
N LEU A 872 10.96 -4.29 15.45
CA LEU A 872 11.85 -4.16 16.62
C LEU A 872 12.53 -2.78 16.69
N THR A 873 12.72 -2.25 17.89
CA THR A 873 13.52 -1.02 18.08
C THR A 873 15.00 -1.30 18.00
N THR A 874 15.38 -2.50 18.47
CA THR A 874 16.75 -2.96 18.58
C THR A 874 16.82 -4.42 18.14
N LEU A 875 17.77 -4.70 17.25
CA LEU A 875 18.11 -6.07 16.84
C LEU A 875 19.16 -6.63 17.81
N ASP A 876 18.97 -7.87 18.29
CA ASP A 876 19.89 -8.45 19.28
C ASP A 876 21.22 -8.83 18.61
N VAL A 877 21.18 -9.46 17.44
CA VAL A 877 22.39 -9.77 16.66
C VAL A 877 22.17 -9.52 15.17
N CYS A 878 23.10 -8.81 14.53
CA CYS A 878 23.16 -8.68 13.07
C CYS A 878 24.40 -9.37 12.52
N LEU A 879 24.22 -10.29 11.57
CA LEU A 879 25.34 -10.97 10.89
C LEU A 879 25.56 -10.41 9.48
N LEU A 880 26.81 -10.24 9.09
CA LEU A 880 27.15 -10.10 7.66
C LEU A 880 26.96 -11.45 6.98
N HIS A 881 26.13 -11.49 5.95
CA HIS A 881 25.72 -12.73 5.29
C HIS A 881 26.67 -13.09 4.15
N ASN A 882 27.51 -14.10 4.35
CA ASN A 882 28.47 -14.64 3.38
C ASN A 882 29.37 -13.56 2.76
N PRO A 883 30.13 -12.77 3.55
CA PRO A 883 31.01 -11.73 2.99
C PRO A 883 32.07 -12.29 2.04
N GLU A 884 32.40 -13.59 2.11
CA GLU A 884 33.36 -14.25 1.23
C GLU A 884 33.04 -14.19 -0.28
N TYR A 885 31.83 -13.76 -0.69
CA TYR A 885 31.51 -13.53 -2.11
C TYR A 885 32.43 -12.51 -2.80
N PHE A 886 33.05 -11.60 -2.03
CA PHE A 886 34.11 -10.72 -2.54
C PHE A 886 35.35 -11.51 -3.00
N LEU A 887 35.76 -12.53 -2.25
CA LEU A 887 36.88 -13.41 -2.61
C LEU A 887 36.52 -14.29 -3.82
N LEU A 888 35.25 -14.71 -3.93
CA LEU A 888 34.73 -15.54 -5.03
C LEU A 888 34.65 -14.81 -6.38
N ALA A 889 34.44 -13.49 -6.38
CA ALA A 889 34.30 -12.71 -7.61
C ALA A 889 35.64 -12.21 -8.19
N ALA A 890 36.68 -12.10 -7.35
CA ALA A 890 37.99 -11.55 -7.73
C ALA A 890 38.71 -12.30 -8.88
N PRO A 891 38.68 -13.65 -8.99
CA PRO A 891 39.30 -14.36 -10.12
C PRO A 891 38.69 -14.01 -11.50
N HIS A 892 37.46 -13.47 -11.52
CA HIS A 892 36.77 -13.05 -12.74
C HIS A 892 37.07 -11.61 -13.18
N GLN A 893 37.80 -10.81 -12.37
CA GLN A 893 38.09 -9.38 -12.63
C GLN A 893 39.57 -9.07 -12.93
N GLY A 894 40.43 -10.09 -13.08
CA GLY A 894 41.85 -9.94 -13.37
C GLY A 894 42.73 -10.26 -12.15
N ALA A 895 43.80 -11.03 -12.38
CA ALA A 895 44.63 -11.62 -11.32
C ALA A 895 45.34 -10.54 -10.47
N SER A 896 44.86 -10.36 -9.24
CA SER A 896 45.60 -9.75 -8.14
C SER A 896 46.23 -10.86 -7.28
N GLU A 897 47.36 -10.58 -6.62
CA GLU A 897 47.96 -11.52 -5.68
C GLU A 897 46.98 -11.80 -4.52
N LEU A 898 46.84 -13.07 -4.15
CA LEU A 898 45.85 -13.56 -3.17
C LEU A 898 45.92 -12.80 -1.82
N GLU A 899 47.11 -12.41 -1.39
CA GLU A 899 47.34 -11.65 -0.16
C GLU A 899 46.74 -10.23 -0.21
N THR A 900 46.84 -9.57 -1.36
CA THR A 900 46.23 -8.24 -1.55
C THR A 900 44.71 -8.33 -1.49
N LEU A 901 44.12 -9.35 -2.14
CA LEU A 901 42.67 -9.59 -2.10
C LEU A 901 42.17 -9.89 -0.68
N ARG A 902 42.94 -10.64 0.11
CA ARG A 902 42.61 -10.91 1.51
C ARG A 902 42.69 -9.65 2.35
N THR A 903 43.70 -8.81 2.13
CA THR A 903 43.84 -7.52 2.83
C THR A 903 42.63 -6.63 2.54
N ASP A 904 42.29 -6.43 1.27
CA ASP A 904 41.13 -5.63 0.86
C ASP A 904 39.81 -6.17 1.45
N PHE A 905 39.66 -7.50 1.50
CA PHE A 905 38.49 -8.15 2.09
C PHE A 905 38.33 -7.83 3.58
N TYR A 906 39.41 -7.97 4.38
CA TYR A 906 39.34 -7.68 5.82
C TYR A 906 39.23 -6.18 6.11
N ASP A 907 39.77 -5.31 5.25
CA ASP A 907 39.56 -3.86 5.33
C ASP A 907 38.09 -3.48 5.12
N ARG A 908 37.41 -4.12 4.15
CA ARG A 908 35.96 -3.96 3.94
C ARG A 908 35.16 -4.44 5.15
N LEU A 909 35.53 -5.59 5.72
CA LEU A 909 34.92 -6.08 6.96
C LEU A 909 35.12 -5.10 8.12
N GLN A 910 36.32 -4.51 8.27
CA GLN A 910 36.58 -3.49 9.28
C GLN A 910 35.65 -2.29 9.12
N GLN A 911 35.43 -1.79 7.90
CA GLN A 911 34.49 -0.69 7.64
C GLN A 911 33.04 -1.05 8.00
N ALA A 912 32.61 -2.26 7.62
CA ALA A 912 31.29 -2.77 7.97
C ALA A 912 31.11 -2.92 9.50
N PHE A 913 32.14 -3.38 10.21
CA PHE A 913 32.14 -3.47 11.67
C PHE A 913 32.17 -2.11 12.35
N ALA A 914 32.90 -1.12 11.81
CA ALA A 914 32.87 0.24 12.31
C ALA A 914 31.45 0.81 12.20
N TYR A 915 30.76 0.58 11.08
CA TYR A 915 29.34 0.91 10.96
C TYR A 915 28.50 0.21 12.04
N PHE A 916 28.64 -1.09 12.27
CA PHE A 916 27.90 -1.77 13.33
C PHE A 916 28.17 -1.24 14.74
N GLU A 917 29.41 -0.91 15.07
CA GLU A 917 29.75 -0.26 16.35
C GLU A 917 28.99 1.08 16.52
N THR A 918 28.82 1.87 15.45
CA THR A 918 27.97 3.09 15.52
C THR A 918 26.50 2.76 15.80
N GLN A 919 25.99 1.66 15.25
CA GLN A 919 24.60 1.24 15.45
C GLN A 919 24.37 0.66 16.85
N VAL A 920 25.41 0.06 17.44
CA VAL A 920 25.40 -0.35 18.85
C VAL A 920 25.35 0.87 19.76
N ALA A 921 26.19 1.88 19.52
CA ALA A 921 26.13 3.13 20.26
C ALA A 921 24.76 3.84 20.13
N ALA A 922 24.12 3.73 18.96
CA ALA A 922 22.77 4.25 18.72
C ALA A 922 21.64 3.41 19.34
N GLY A 923 21.94 2.27 19.97
CA GLY A 923 20.95 1.37 20.56
C GLY A 923 20.06 0.65 19.54
N ARG A 924 20.41 0.67 18.24
CA ARG A 924 19.69 -0.01 17.16
C ARG A 924 20.11 -1.47 17.01
N LEU A 925 21.29 -1.82 17.53
CA LEU A 925 21.91 -3.14 17.50
C LEU A 925 22.52 -3.44 18.87
N GLN A 926 22.47 -4.68 19.37
CA GLN A 926 23.26 -5.04 20.57
C GLN A 926 24.63 -5.62 20.22
N TYR A 927 24.64 -6.61 19.33
CA TYR A 927 25.85 -7.35 18.95
C TYR A 927 25.88 -7.62 17.45
N TYR A 928 27.05 -7.95 16.93
CA TYR A 928 27.19 -8.31 15.52
C TYR A 928 28.09 -9.53 15.32
N GLY A 929 28.12 -9.99 14.08
CA GLY A 929 28.84 -11.20 13.71
C GLY A 929 28.95 -11.42 12.21
N VAL A 930 29.40 -12.61 11.82
CA VAL A 930 29.51 -13.03 10.43
C VAL A 930 28.88 -14.41 10.26
N SER A 931 28.10 -14.59 9.19
CA SER A 931 27.76 -15.91 8.65
C SER A 931 28.70 -16.21 7.50
N SER A 932 29.58 -17.18 7.64
CA SER A 932 30.55 -17.56 6.60
C SER A 932 30.50 -19.05 6.31
N ASN A 933 30.39 -19.40 5.02
CA ASN A 933 30.48 -20.79 4.58
C ASN A 933 31.93 -21.29 4.46
N THR A 934 32.90 -20.38 4.40
CA THR A 934 34.30 -20.72 4.11
C THR A 934 35.24 -20.54 5.30
N VAL A 935 34.71 -20.13 6.46
CA VAL A 935 35.51 -19.91 7.69
C VAL A 935 36.20 -21.18 8.21
N ALA A 936 35.78 -22.35 7.74
CA ALA A 936 36.32 -23.64 8.11
C ALA A 936 37.14 -24.32 7.00
N LEU A 937 37.44 -23.62 5.90
CA LEU A 937 38.35 -24.12 4.86
C LEU A 937 39.81 -23.99 5.29
N SER A 938 40.71 -24.72 4.62
CA SER A 938 42.16 -24.62 4.89
C SER A 938 42.65 -23.18 4.73
N ALA A 939 43.68 -22.79 5.50
CA ALA A 939 44.31 -21.48 5.39
C ALA A 939 44.85 -21.18 3.98
N ASP A 940 45.25 -22.22 3.24
CA ASP A 940 45.74 -22.16 1.85
C ASP A 940 44.61 -22.10 0.80
N ASP A 941 43.34 -22.24 1.22
CA ASP A 941 42.21 -22.14 0.30
C ASP A 941 42.01 -20.68 -0.13
N PRO A 942 41.95 -20.38 -1.45
CA PRO A 942 41.72 -19.02 -1.95
C PRO A 942 40.43 -18.37 -1.42
N GLU A 943 39.42 -19.18 -1.10
CA GLU A 943 38.11 -18.73 -0.60
C GLU A 943 38.04 -18.76 0.95
N GLY A 944 39.08 -19.31 1.60
CA GLY A 944 39.15 -19.50 3.04
C GLY A 944 39.14 -18.18 3.81
N THR A 945 38.29 -18.11 4.83
CA THR A 945 38.23 -16.98 5.77
C THR A 945 38.66 -17.41 7.18
N SER A 946 39.11 -16.47 8.01
CA SER A 946 39.69 -16.75 9.34
C SER A 946 38.97 -15.98 10.42
N LEU A 947 38.52 -16.69 11.47
CA LEU A 947 37.84 -16.09 12.62
C LEU A 947 38.75 -15.10 13.36
N SER A 948 40.02 -15.42 13.58
CA SER A 948 40.98 -14.53 14.24
C SER A 948 41.19 -13.22 13.49
N HIS A 949 41.17 -13.23 12.15
CA HIS A 949 41.26 -12.01 11.35
C HIS A 949 39.96 -11.19 11.43
N MET A 950 38.79 -11.84 11.47
CA MET A 950 37.51 -11.14 11.69
C MET A 950 37.49 -10.45 13.06
N VAL A 951 37.98 -11.11 14.11
CA VAL A 951 38.10 -10.51 15.46
C VAL A 951 39.07 -9.34 15.45
N GLN A 952 40.23 -9.47 14.80
CA GLN A 952 41.18 -8.36 14.67
C GLN A 952 40.59 -7.16 13.92
N ALA A 953 39.80 -7.39 12.87
CA ALA A 953 39.07 -6.34 12.16
C ALA A 953 38.05 -5.65 13.08
N ALA A 954 37.32 -6.40 13.90
CA ALA A 954 36.39 -5.86 14.89
C ALA A 954 37.08 -5.03 15.99
N GLU A 955 38.20 -5.52 16.53
CA GLU A 955 39.03 -4.78 17.50
C GLU A 955 39.55 -3.47 16.91
N THR A 956 39.95 -3.48 15.65
CA THR A 956 40.46 -2.29 14.95
C THR A 956 39.33 -1.30 14.67
N ALA A 957 38.17 -1.78 14.24
CA ALA A 957 36.96 -0.97 14.06
C ALA A 957 36.55 -0.27 15.37
N ALA A 958 36.43 -1.01 16.48
CA ALA A 958 36.10 -0.47 17.79
C ALA A 958 37.12 0.60 18.25
N ARG A 959 38.42 0.32 18.12
CA ARG A 959 39.48 1.29 18.46
C ARG A 959 39.42 2.55 17.62
N SER A 960 39.07 2.45 16.33
CA SER A 960 38.94 3.62 15.45
C SER A 960 37.83 4.59 15.90
N LEU A 961 36.85 4.09 16.66
CA LEU A 961 35.76 4.86 17.26
C LEU A 961 35.99 5.22 18.73
N GLY A 962 37.18 4.92 19.28
CA GLY A 962 37.53 5.22 20.68
C GLY A 962 37.03 4.20 21.71
N ASN A 963 36.51 3.04 21.28
CA ASN A 963 36.04 1.99 22.17
C ASN A 963 37.16 1.03 22.58
N SER A 964 37.18 0.61 23.85
CA SER A 964 38.16 -0.35 24.38
C SER A 964 37.78 -1.81 24.13
N THR A 965 36.52 -2.08 23.77
CA THR A 965 35.95 -3.41 23.55
C THR A 965 35.07 -3.40 22.30
N HIS A 966 35.03 -4.50 21.56
CA HIS A 966 34.16 -4.67 20.39
C HIS A 966 32.87 -5.44 20.72
N HIS A 967 31.86 -5.32 19.87
CA HIS A 967 30.57 -6.03 19.98
C HIS A 967 30.42 -7.20 19.00
N PHE A 968 31.50 -7.62 18.33
CA PHE A 968 31.55 -8.89 17.60
C PHE A 968 31.44 -10.07 18.58
N GLN A 969 30.35 -10.84 18.51
CA GLN A 969 30.04 -11.91 19.48
C GLN A 969 29.59 -13.22 18.86
N VAL A 970 29.25 -13.24 17.56
CA VAL A 970 28.60 -14.40 16.94
C VAL A 970 29.26 -14.77 15.61
N LEU A 971 29.57 -16.05 15.44
CA LEU A 971 29.94 -16.66 14.17
C LEU A 971 28.86 -17.68 13.79
N GLN A 972 28.35 -17.59 12.57
CA GLN A 972 27.54 -18.65 11.97
C GLN A 972 28.34 -19.37 10.90
N CYS A 973 28.36 -20.71 10.93
CA CYS A 973 29.07 -21.52 9.93
C CYS A 973 28.38 -22.88 9.67
N PRO A 974 28.60 -23.50 8.49
CA PRO A 974 28.15 -24.86 8.23
C PRO A 974 28.84 -25.87 9.13
N MET A 975 28.06 -26.73 9.77
CA MET A 975 28.60 -27.90 10.47
C MET A 975 27.57 -29.02 10.53
N ASN A 976 28.02 -30.23 10.21
CA ASN A 976 27.28 -31.47 10.39
C ASN A 976 28.28 -32.63 10.52
N LEU A 977 27.79 -33.87 10.49
CA LEU A 977 28.64 -35.05 10.65
C LEU A 977 29.80 -35.12 9.63
N PHE A 978 29.58 -34.71 8.38
CA PHE A 978 30.58 -34.80 7.31
C PHE A 978 31.29 -33.47 7.03
N GLU A 979 30.68 -32.35 7.40
CA GLU A 979 31.29 -31.01 7.37
C GLU A 979 31.84 -30.65 8.76
N SER A 980 32.80 -31.45 9.25
CA SER A 980 33.42 -31.28 10.56
C SER A 980 34.55 -30.24 10.59
N GLY A 981 34.73 -29.47 9.50
CA GLY A 981 35.79 -28.47 9.33
C GLY A 981 35.97 -27.54 10.53
N PRO A 982 34.90 -26.95 11.12
CA PRO A 982 35.02 -26.09 12.29
C PRO A 982 35.71 -26.73 13.49
N ALA A 983 35.62 -28.06 13.64
CA ALA A 983 36.22 -28.84 14.72
C ALA A 983 37.51 -29.58 14.32
N ALA A 984 37.80 -29.71 13.02
CA ALA A 984 38.85 -30.60 12.51
C ALA A 984 39.96 -29.90 11.72
N ILE A 985 39.69 -28.71 11.15
CA ILE A 985 40.65 -27.98 10.32
C ILE A 985 41.20 -26.82 11.13
N ALA A 986 42.52 -26.83 11.33
CA ALA A 986 43.23 -25.69 11.89
C ALA A 986 43.51 -24.67 10.79
N ASN A 987 42.92 -23.47 10.91
CA ASN A 987 43.07 -22.39 9.93
C ASN A 987 43.05 -20.99 10.57
N THR A 988 42.96 -20.92 11.90
CA THR A 988 42.79 -19.66 12.64
C THR A 988 43.69 -19.60 13.86
N GLY A 989 43.68 -18.46 14.55
CA GLY A 989 44.57 -18.19 15.69
C GLY A 989 46.03 -17.91 15.27
N PRO A 990 46.93 -17.70 16.24
CA PRO A 990 48.34 -17.44 15.96
C PRO A 990 48.95 -18.60 15.17
N SER A 991 49.53 -18.31 14.01
CA SER A 991 50.14 -19.29 13.10
C SER A 991 49.16 -20.32 12.49
N CYS A 992 47.85 -20.03 12.44
CA CYS A 992 46.82 -20.92 11.86
C CYS A 992 46.74 -22.31 12.51
N ALA A 993 47.13 -22.43 13.78
CA ALA A 993 47.25 -23.71 14.50
C ALA A 993 46.00 -24.12 15.29
N GLN A 994 44.93 -23.32 15.26
CA GLN A 994 43.70 -23.58 16.00
C GLN A 994 42.53 -23.83 15.05
N THR A 995 41.60 -24.68 15.49
CA THR A 995 40.30 -24.86 14.83
C THR A 995 39.39 -23.67 15.15
N VAL A 996 38.36 -23.46 14.33
CA VAL A 996 37.36 -22.40 14.55
C VAL A 996 36.70 -22.55 15.93
N LEU A 997 36.33 -23.77 16.33
CA LEU A 997 35.68 -24.02 17.62
C LEU A 997 36.63 -23.81 18.80
N ASP A 998 37.91 -24.18 18.68
CA ASP A 998 38.89 -23.93 19.74
C ASP A 998 39.14 -22.45 19.96
N TYR A 999 39.33 -21.71 18.87
CA TYR A 999 39.54 -20.26 18.92
C TYR A 999 38.28 -19.55 19.45
N ALA A 1000 37.09 -19.89 18.93
CA ALA A 1000 35.83 -19.32 19.41
C ALA A 1000 35.62 -19.60 20.91
N ARG A 1001 35.95 -20.79 21.41
CA ARG A 1001 35.86 -21.11 22.83
C ARG A 1001 36.85 -20.32 23.69
N GLN A 1002 38.10 -20.18 23.24
CA GLN A 1002 39.12 -19.40 23.94
C GLN A 1002 38.76 -17.91 24.02
N HIS A 1003 38.17 -17.37 22.95
CA HIS A 1003 37.77 -15.96 22.84
C HIS A 1003 36.29 -15.72 23.21
N HIS A 1004 35.59 -16.76 23.68
CA HIS A 1004 34.20 -16.71 24.09
C HIS A 1004 33.24 -16.13 23.03
N ILE A 1005 33.41 -16.52 21.76
CA ILE A 1005 32.53 -16.18 20.63
C ILE A 1005 31.47 -17.28 20.49
N ALA A 1006 30.21 -16.91 20.34
CA ALA A 1006 29.13 -17.85 20.11
C ALA A 1006 29.21 -18.44 18.69
N VAL A 1007 29.15 -19.77 18.56
CA VAL A 1007 29.13 -20.45 17.26
C VAL A 1007 27.74 -21.03 17.00
N LEU A 1008 27.08 -20.50 15.97
CA LEU A 1008 25.80 -20.99 15.49
C LEU A 1008 26.03 -21.87 14.27
N VAL A 1009 25.72 -23.16 14.38
CA VAL A 1009 25.91 -24.07 13.26
C VAL A 1009 24.66 -24.15 12.41
N ASN A 1010 24.82 -23.94 11.10
CA ASN A 1010 23.75 -24.10 10.12
C ASN A 1010 23.96 -25.37 9.28
N ARG A 1011 22.96 -25.72 8.47
CA ARG A 1011 22.91 -26.97 7.68
C ARG A 1011 23.14 -28.25 8.51
N PRO A 1012 22.56 -28.38 9.72
CA PRO A 1012 22.86 -29.51 10.61
C PRO A 1012 22.50 -30.87 10.00
N LEU A 1013 21.53 -30.90 9.09
CA LEU A 1013 21.00 -32.13 8.50
C LEU A 1013 21.19 -32.22 6.98
N ASN A 1014 21.97 -31.33 6.37
CA ASN A 1014 22.23 -31.34 4.92
C ASN A 1014 23.73 -31.21 4.68
N ALA A 1015 24.40 -32.34 4.47
CA ALA A 1015 25.85 -32.42 4.34
C ALA A 1015 26.31 -32.27 2.89
N MET A 1016 27.13 -31.27 2.60
CA MET A 1016 27.73 -31.05 1.28
C MET A 1016 29.03 -31.86 1.16
N VAL A 1017 28.95 -33.06 0.58
CA VAL A 1017 30.12 -33.96 0.50
C VAL A 1017 31.04 -33.70 -0.69
N ALA A 1018 30.52 -33.11 -1.78
CA ALA A 1018 31.28 -32.65 -2.95
C ALA A 1018 30.54 -31.49 -3.66
N ARG A 1019 31.19 -30.78 -4.61
CA ARG A 1019 30.51 -29.78 -5.47
C ARG A 1019 29.30 -30.46 -6.14
N ASN A 1020 28.10 -29.99 -5.81
CA ASN A 1020 26.79 -30.50 -6.26
C ASN A 1020 26.34 -31.88 -5.72
N LYS A 1021 26.94 -32.40 -4.64
CA LYS A 1021 26.47 -33.65 -4.00
C LYS A 1021 26.16 -33.42 -2.53
N MET A 1022 24.89 -33.56 -2.17
CA MET A 1022 24.39 -33.38 -0.80
C MET A 1022 23.88 -34.72 -0.23
N ILE A 1023 24.20 -34.98 1.03
CA ILE A 1023 23.69 -36.11 1.80
C ILE A 1023 22.75 -35.57 2.88
N ARG A 1024 21.48 -35.98 2.84
CA ARG A 1024 20.50 -35.60 3.86
C ARG A 1024 20.64 -36.51 5.09
N LEU A 1025 20.84 -35.90 6.25
CA LEU A 1025 20.98 -36.56 7.54
C LEU A 1025 19.70 -36.41 8.39
N ALA A 1026 18.55 -36.36 7.72
CA ALA A 1026 17.24 -36.22 8.35
C ALA A 1026 16.34 -37.40 7.99
N GLU A 1027 15.53 -37.84 8.95
CA GLU A 1027 14.44 -38.78 8.68
C GLU A 1027 13.29 -38.04 7.97
N LEU A 1028 12.79 -38.60 6.86
CA LEU A 1028 11.71 -38.01 6.09
C LEU A 1028 10.37 -38.57 6.57
N PRO A 1029 9.39 -37.73 6.93
CA PRO A 1029 8.05 -38.19 7.23
C PRO A 1029 7.41 -38.79 5.95
N VAL A 1030 6.68 -39.89 6.10
CA VAL A 1030 5.87 -40.49 5.04
C VAL A 1030 4.41 -40.31 5.43
N ASP A 1031 3.59 -39.79 4.51
CA ASP A 1031 2.13 -39.75 4.70
C ASP A 1031 1.57 -41.17 4.78
N ASP A 1032 0.68 -41.43 5.74
CA ASP A 1032 0.08 -42.76 6.00
C ASP A 1032 -0.87 -43.24 4.88
N THR A 1033 -1.20 -42.38 3.90
CA THR A 1033 -2.02 -42.73 2.74
C THR A 1033 -1.18 -43.42 1.66
N SER A 1034 -1.36 -44.73 1.47
CA SER A 1034 -0.73 -45.47 0.36
C SER A 1034 -1.46 -45.20 -0.96
N ILE A 1035 -0.76 -44.61 -1.95
CA ILE A 1035 -1.28 -44.45 -3.31
C ILE A 1035 -0.74 -45.59 -4.18
N ASP A 1036 -1.63 -46.33 -4.86
CA ASP A 1036 -1.25 -47.39 -5.81
C ASP A 1036 -0.73 -46.76 -7.12
N LEU A 1037 0.59 -46.75 -7.27
CA LEU A 1037 1.30 -46.11 -8.37
C LEU A 1037 0.94 -46.71 -9.73
N ASP A 1038 0.79 -48.03 -9.82
CA ASP A 1038 0.48 -48.72 -11.08
C ASP A 1038 -0.95 -48.45 -11.53
N ARG A 1039 -1.89 -48.43 -10.57
CA ARG A 1039 -3.26 -48.00 -10.83
C ARG A 1039 -3.31 -46.55 -11.30
N GLN A 1040 -2.56 -45.66 -10.65
CA GLN A 1040 -2.57 -44.23 -10.98
C GLN A 1040 -1.91 -43.94 -12.35
N LEU A 1041 -0.80 -44.63 -12.68
CA LEU A 1041 -0.19 -44.59 -14.01
C LEU A 1041 -1.18 -45.05 -15.09
N SER A 1042 -1.97 -46.09 -14.82
CA SER A 1042 -2.99 -46.58 -15.74
C SER A 1042 -4.15 -45.58 -15.92
N ALA A 1043 -4.57 -44.90 -14.86
CA ALA A 1043 -5.62 -43.87 -14.92
C ALA A 1043 -5.18 -42.68 -15.78
N VAL A 1044 -3.99 -42.15 -15.54
CA VAL A 1044 -3.41 -41.05 -16.33
C VAL A 1044 -3.18 -41.46 -17.79
N ASN A 1045 -2.64 -42.67 -18.05
CA ASN A 1045 -2.46 -43.16 -19.43
C ASN A 1045 -3.78 -43.31 -20.19
N THR A 1046 -4.86 -43.73 -19.53
CA THR A 1046 -6.18 -43.86 -20.16
C THR A 1046 -6.66 -42.50 -20.67
N LEU A 1047 -6.50 -41.47 -19.85
CA LEU A 1047 -6.85 -40.10 -20.23
C LEU A 1047 -5.91 -39.58 -21.33
N GLU A 1048 -4.60 -39.85 -21.27
CA GLU A 1048 -3.67 -39.44 -22.35
C GLU A 1048 -4.01 -40.11 -23.70
N GLN A 1049 -4.42 -41.38 -23.71
CA GLN A 1049 -4.90 -42.04 -24.93
C GLN A 1049 -6.21 -41.45 -25.44
N GLU A 1050 -7.12 -41.08 -24.54
CA GLU A 1050 -8.33 -40.32 -24.89
C GLU A 1050 -7.95 -39.00 -25.57
N TYR A 1051 -7.00 -38.24 -25.01
CA TYR A 1051 -6.50 -37.00 -25.63
C TYR A 1051 -5.88 -37.23 -27.01
N ARG A 1052 -5.01 -38.24 -27.17
CA ARG A 1052 -4.35 -38.54 -28.46
C ARG A 1052 -5.34 -38.91 -29.56
N THR A 1053 -6.45 -39.56 -29.21
CA THR A 1053 -7.42 -40.04 -30.20
C THR A 1053 -8.51 -39.02 -30.50
N SER A 1054 -8.92 -38.22 -29.51
CA SER A 1054 -10.06 -37.31 -29.63
C SER A 1054 -9.68 -35.85 -29.87
N LEU A 1055 -8.58 -35.37 -29.28
CA LEU A 1055 -8.24 -33.95 -29.23
C LEU A 1055 -7.00 -33.61 -30.09
N ALA A 1056 -5.94 -34.41 -29.99
CA ALA A 1056 -4.69 -34.16 -30.69
C ALA A 1056 -4.80 -34.04 -32.23
N PRO A 1057 -5.65 -34.80 -32.95
CA PRO A 1057 -5.78 -34.68 -34.41
C PRO A 1057 -6.32 -33.33 -34.89
N GLY A 1058 -6.96 -32.55 -34.02
CA GLY A 1058 -7.54 -31.24 -34.32
C GLY A 1058 -6.61 -30.05 -34.04
N ILE A 1059 -5.39 -30.28 -33.52
CA ILE A 1059 -4.48 -29.23 -33.06
C ILE A 1059 -3.41 -28.94 -34.11
N GLN A 1060 -3.24 -27.67 -34.48
CA GLN A 1060 -2.19 -27.23 -35.40
C GLN A 1060 -0.82 -27.25 -34.69
N PRO A 1061 0.26 -27.73 -35.33
CA PRO A 1061 1.60 -27.74 -34.71
C PRO A 1061 2.12 -26.31 -34.51
N ALA A 1062 2.41 -25.94 -33.26
CA ALA A 1062 2.82 -24.58 -32.89
C ALA A 1062 4.34 -24.29 -33.03
N GLY A 1063 5.03 -24.95 -33.98
CA GLY A 1063 6.47 -24.76 -34.20
C GLY A 1063 7.38 -25.28 -33.07
N THR A 1064 6.85 -26.10 -32.15
CA THR A 1064 7.60 -26.80 -31.08
C THR A 1064 8.20 -28.11 -31.61
N GLU A 1065 9.31 -28.59 -31.03
CA GLU A 1065 9.95 -29.88 -31.42
C GLU A 1065 9.03 -31.11 -31.23
N HIS A 1066 7.97 -30.99 -30.42
CA HIS A 1066 7.00 -32.06 -30.14
C HIS A 1066 5.72 -31.93 -30.94
N THR A 1067 5.16 -33.06 -31.40
CA THR A 1067 3.86 -33.08 -32.08
C THR A 1067 2.72 -32.91 -31.08
N PRO A 1068 1.56 -32.35 -31.48
CA PRO A 1068 0.43 -32.17 -30.57
C PRO A 1068 -0.09 -33.46 -29.89
N SER A 1069 0.18 -34.62 -30.49
CA SER A 1069 -0.12 -35.94 -29.91
C SER A 1069 0.79 -36.31 -28.73
N ASP A 1070 1.93 -35.63 -28.59
CA ASP A 1070 2.91 -35.89 -27.55
C ASP A 1070 2.83 -34.89 -26.38
N TYR A 1071 1.94 -33.88 -26.46
CA TYR A 1071 1.79 -32.83 -25.44
C TYR A 1071 1.43 -33.36 -24.04
N PHE A 1072 0.70 -34.49 -23.96
CA PHE A 1072 0.42 -35.19 -22.72
C PHE A 1072 0.86 -36.64 -22.85
N ASN A 1073 2.10 -36.88 -22.45
CA ASN A 1073 2.73 -38.19 -22.44
C ASN A 1073 3.35 -38.50 -21.06
N TRP A 1074 2.83 -37.86 -20.01
CA TRP A 1074 3.40 -37.92 -18.67
C TRP A 1074 3.31 -39.33 -18.08
N SER A 1075 2.29 -40.13 -18.38
CA SER A 1075 2.24 -41.51 -17.88
C SER A 1075 3.43 -42.35 -18.38
N ALA A 1076 3.79 -42.23 -19.66
CA ALA A 1076 4.90 -42.95 -20.26
C ALA A 1076 6.25 -42.37 -19.84
N GLU A 1077 6.36 -41.03 -19.81
CA GLU A 1077 7.58 -40.34 -19.37
C GLU A 1077 7.87 -40.59 -17.89
N LEU A 1078 6.88 -40.46 -17.02
CA LEU A 1078 6.98 -40.73 -15.60
C LEU A 1078 7.33 -42.20 -15.35
N ARG A 1079 6.71 -43.14 -16.09
CA ARG A 1079 7.09 -44.57 -16.02
C ARG A 1079 8.53 -44.82 -16.48
N ARG A 1080 9.02 -44.09 -17.50
CA ARG A 1080 10.41 -44.19 -18.00
C ARG A 1080 11.43 -43.63 -17.01
N ILE A 1081 11.11 -42.52 -16.33
CA ILE A 1081 12.00 -41.91 -15.34
C ILE A 1081 11.84 -42.54 -13.95
N LEU A 1082 10.76 -43.27 -13.68
CA LEU A 1082 10.53 -43.96 -12.41
C LEU A 1082 11.75 -44.77 -11.94
N PRO A 1083 12.40 -45.64 -12.74
CA PRO A 1083 13.63 -46.32 -12.33
C PRO A 1083 14.85 -45.38 -12.16
N GLN A 1084 14.80 -44.17 -12.72
CA GLN A 1084 15.86 -43.16 -12.68
C GLN A 1084 15.73 -42.21 -11.47
N ILE A 1085 14.57 -42.17 -10.81
CA ILE A 1085 14.36 -41.35 -9.61
C ILE A 1085 15.24 -41.88 -8.49
N GLN A 1086 16.21 -41.06 -8.11
CA GLN A 1086 17.22 -41.40 -7.11
C GLN A 1086 16.74 -41.10 -5.68
N GLY A 1087 15.75 -40.21 -5.52
CA GLY A 1087 15.20 -39.78 -4.24
C GLY A 1087 14.35 -38.52 -4.37
N LEU A 1088 13.85 -38.02 -3.24
CA LEU A 1088 12.92 -36.88 -3.13
C LEU A 1088 13.45 -35.59 -3.79
N GLU A 1089 14.73 -35.26 -3.63
CA GLU A 1089 15.28 -34.02 -4.20
C GLU A 1089 15.41 -34.07 -5.72
N HIS A 1090 15.83 -35.21 -6.26
CA HIS A 1090 15.85 -35.44 -7.70
C HIS A 1090 14.42 -35.33 -8.26
N TRP A 1091 13.43 -35.84 -7.52
CA TRP A 1091 12.03 -35.68 -7.88
C TRP A 1091 11.56 -34.22 -7.82
N GLU A 1092 11.85 -33.48 -6.75
CA GLU A 1092 11.47 -32.06 -6.62
C GLU A 1092 12.07 -31.20 -7.75
N GLN A 1093 13.30 -31.48 -8.18
CA GLN A 1093 13.92 -30.81 -9.31
C GLN A 1093 13.21 -31.11 -10.62
N ILE A 1094 12.93 -32.39 -10.90
CA ILE A 1094 12.16 -32.82 -12.07
C ILE A 1094 10.77 -32.16 -12.05
N GLU A 1095 10.09 -32.17 -10.91
CA GLU A 1095 8.76 -31.60 -10.75
C GLU A 1095 8.74 -30.08 -10.99
N HIS A 1096 9.66 -29.32 -10.38
CA HIS A 1096 9.65 -27.85 -10.47
C HIS A 1096 10.27 -27.29 -11.75
N HIS A 1097 11.27 -27.94 -12.34
CA HIS A 1097 12.02 -27.40 -13.48
C HIS A 1097 11.63 -28.02 -14.82
N MET A 1098 11.03 -29.21 -14.80
CA MET A 1098 10.64 -29.93 -16.01
C MET A 1098 9.12 -30.05 -16.11
N ILE A 1099 8.48 -30.67 -15.12
CA ILE A 1099 7.06 -31.04 -15.20
C ILE A 1099 6.17 -29.81 -15.07
N ALA A 1100 6.26 -29.05 -13.98
CA ALA A 1100 5.37 -27.93 -13.72
C ALA A 1100 5.46 -26.83 -14.79
N PRO A 1101 6.66 -26.41 -15.28
CA PRO A 1101 6.75 -25.43 -16.35
C PRO A 1101 6.17 -25.94 -17.67
N GLN A 1102 6.45 -27.19 -18.06
CA GLN A 1102 5.95 -27.76 -19.32
C GLN A 1102 4.45 -28.00 -19.28
N VAL A 1103 3.91 -28.54 -18.18
CA VAL A 1103 2.47 -28.67 -17.98
C VAL A 1103 1.81 -27.29 -18.06
N ASN A 1104 2.31 -26.30 -17.31
CA ASN A 1104 1.74 -24.95 -17.34
C ASN A 1104 1.83 -24.29 -18.72
N GLN A 1105 2.94 -24.48 -19.43
CA GLN A 1105 3.13 -23.93 -20.78
C GLN A 1105 2.18 -24.57 -21.78
N VAL A 1106 2.05 -25.90 -21.79
CA VAL A 1106 1.15 -26.62 -22.69
C VAL A 1106 -0.31 -26.29 -22.36
N LEU A 1107 -0.67 -26.22 -21.07
CA LEU A 1107 -2.01 -25.81 -20.63
C LEU A 1107 -2.33 -24.39 -21.11
N GLN A 1108 -1.40 -23.43 -20.97
CA GLN A 1108 -1.59 -22.06 -21.43
C GLN A 1108 -1.64 -21.96 -22.97
N LEU A 1109 -0.84 -22.76 -23.68
CA LEU A 1109 -0.82 -22.79 -25.14
C LEU A 1109 -2.12 -23.34 -25.72
N LEU A 1110 -2.60 -24.47 -25.21
CA LEU A 1110 -3.85 -25.09 -25.66
C LEU A 1110 -5.07 -24.26 -25.28
N SER A 1111 -5.07 -23.62 -24.12
CA SER A 1111 -6.14 -22.69 -23.71
C SER A 1111 -6.21 -21.43 -24.57
N ARG A 1112 -5.14 -21.08 -25.31
CA ARG A 1112 -5.10 -19.95 -26.25
C ARG A 1112 -5.39 -20.33 -27.70
N GLN A 1113 -5.06 -21.56 -28.11
CA GLN A 1113 -5.17 -21.99 -29.51
C GLN A 1113 -6.48 -22.71 -29.84
N LEU A 1114 -7.11 -23.36 -28.85
CA LEU A 1114 -8.37 -24.07 -29.05
C LEU A 1114 -9.56 -23.10 -28.90
N SER A 1115 -10.53 -23.20 -29.80
CA SER A 1115 -11.78 -22.44 -29.74
C SER A 1115 -12.96 -23.31 -30.20
N GLY A 1116 -14.17 -23.01 -29.72
CA GLY A 1116 -15.38 -23.77 -30.05
C GLY A 1116 -15.41 -25.15 -29.39
N SER A 1117 -16.02 -26.15 -30.05
CA SER A 1117 -16.24 -27.49 -29.49
C SER A 1117 -14.97 -28.24 -29.11
N ALA A 1118 -13.82 -27.89 -29.72
CA ALA A 1118 -12.53 -28.45 -29.35
C ALA A 1118 -12.01 -27.91 -28.00
N ALA A 1119 -12.37 -26.67 -27.62
CA ALA A 1119 -12.03 -26.09 -26.33
C ALA A 1119 -12.87 -26.70 -25.19
N GLU A 1120 -14.15 -26.98 -25.44
CA GLU A 1120 -15.04 -27.66 -24.49
C GLU A 1120 -14.60 -29.10 -24.21
N GLN A 1121 -14.27 -29.87 -25.25
CA GLN A 1121 -13.73 -31.23 -25.11
C GLN A 1121 -12.38 -31.23 -24.38
N TRP A 1122 -11.55 -30.21 -24.64
CA TRP A 1122 -10.29 -30.00 -23.94
C TRP A 1122 -10.47 -29.72 -22.45
N GLU A 1123 -11.40 -28.83 -22.06
CA GLU A 1123 -11.61 -28.48 -20.66
C GLU A 1123 -12.22 -29.64 -19.85
N GLN A 1124 -13.19 -30.38 -20.43
CA GLN A 1124 -13.75 -31.59 -19.80
C GLN A 1124 -12.71 -32.69 -19.61
N TRP A 1125 -11.77 -32.81 -20.56
CA TRP A 1125 -10.64 -33.72 -20.41
C TRP A 1125 -9.68 -33.23 -19.33
N ARG A 1126 -9.32 -31.93 -19.33
CA ARG A 1126 -8.41 -31.29 -18.36
C ARG A 1126 -8.89 -31.44 -16.92
N GLN A 1127 -10.18 -31.21 -16.65
CA GLN A 1127 -10.76 -31.34 -15.31
C GLN A 1127 -10.66 -32.76 -14.73
N ARG A 1128 -10.66 -33.78 -15.59
CA ARG A 1128 -10.40 -35.17 -15.20
C ARG A 1128 -8.90 -35.45 -15.11
N TYR A 1129 -8.11 -34.90 -16.02
CA TYR A 1129 -6.68 -35.19 -16.12
C TYR A 1129 -5.85 -34.56 -15.01
N ILE A 1130 -6.06 -33.29 -14.67
CA ILE A 1130 -5.21 -32.57 -13.71
C ILE A 1130 -5.26 -33.17 -12.30
N PRO A 1131 -6.43 -33.49 -11.71
CA PRO A 1131 -6.48 -34.15 -10.40
C PRO A 1131 -5.77 -35.52 -10.39
N GLU A 1132 -5.91 -36.29 -11.46
CA GLU A 1132 -5.27 -37.59 -11.62
C GLU A 1132 -3.75 -37.45 -11.81
N LEU A 1133 -3.30 -36.44 -12.55
CA LEU A 1133 -1.88 -36.12 -12.70
C LEU A 1133 -1.29 -35.64 -11.37
N LEU A 1134 -1.94 -34.74 -10.63
CA LEU A 1134 -1.47 -34.28 -9.32
C LEU A 1134 -1.43 -35.42 -8.30
N THR A 1135 -2.37 -36.35 -8.36
CA THR A 1135 -2.35 -37.56 -7.54
C THR A 1135 -1.21 -38.50 -7.94
N LEU A 1136 -0.93 -38.61 -9.25
CA LEU A 1136 0.24 -39.33 -9.75
C LEU A 1136 1.55 -38.70 -9.27
N LEU A 1137 1.70 -37.37 -9.37
CA LEU A 1137 2.89 -36.66 -8.91
C LEU A 1137 3.09 -36.81 -7.39
N ARG A 1138 2.00 -36.83 -6.61
CA ARG A 1138 2.04 -37.17 -5.17
C ARG A 1138 2.49 -38.61 -4.91
N ALA A 1139 2.01 -39.58 -5.69
CA ALA A 1139 2.46 -40.97 -5.58
C ALA A 1139 3.96 -41.11 -5.92
N PHE A 1140 4.43 -40.41 -6.95
CA PHE A 1140 5.85 -40.33 -7.30
C PHE A 1140 6.68 -39.66 -6.20
N ARG A 1141 6.17 -38.58 -5.59
CA ARG A 1141 6.79 -37.94 -4.44
C ARG A 1141 6.87 -38.90 -3.24
N GLN A 1142 5.84 -39.69 -2.99
CA GLN A 1142 5.82 -40.72 -1.94
C GLN A 1142 6.86 -41.80 -2.21
N GLU A 1143 6.92 -42.35 -3.43
CA GLU A 1143 7.94 -43.32 -3.85
C GLU A 1143 9.36 -42.74 -3.76
N ALA A 1144 9.57 -41.50 -4.19
CA ALA A 1144 10.83 -40.80 -4.07
C ALA A 1144 11.22 -40.58 -2.60
N THR A 1145 10.25 -40.29 -1.73
CA THR A 1145 10.43 -40.19 -0.28
C THR A 1145 10.80 -41.53 0.33
N LEU A 1146 10.16 -42.63 -0.08
CA LEU A 1146 10.49 -43.99 0.35
C LEU A 1146 11.91 -44.40 -0.08
N ARG A 1147 12.32 -44.06 -1.31
CA ARG A 1147 13.71 -44.30 -1.78
C ARG A 1147 14.73 -43.48 -1.02
N SER A 1148 14.45 -42.20 -0.79
CA SER A 1148 15.28 -41.35 0.07
C SER A 1148 15.34 -41.89 1.49
N ARG A 1149 14.22 -42.36 2.05
CA ARG A 1149 14.17 -43.00 3.37
C ARG A 1149 15.02 -44.27 3.43
N ALA A 1150 14.93 -45.16 2.43
CA ALA A 1150 15.78 -46.35 2.35
C ALA A 1150 17.27 -46.00 2.22
N HIS A 1151 17.61 -44.87 1.59
CA HIS A 1151 18.96 -44.34 1.58
C HIS A 1151 19.37 -43.78 2.96
N THR A 1152 18.54 -42.95 3.59
CA THR A 1152 18.73 -42.41 4.94
C THR A 1152 18.84 -43.53 5.99
N GLU A 1153 18.06 -44.61 5.89
CA GLU A 1153 18.13 -45.75 6.80
C GLU A 1153 19.42 -46.56 6.64
N ARG A 1154 19.94 -46.67 5.40
CA ARG A 1154 21.28 -47.24 5.17
C ARG A 1154 22.36 -46.37 5.78
N ILE A 1155 22.29 -45.06 5.59
CA ILE A 1155 23.19 -44.08 6.20
C ILE A 1155 23.11 -44.16 7.73
N ALA A 1156 21.91 -44.17 8.31
CA ALA A 1156 21.69 -44.31 9.74
C ALA A 1156 22.28 -45.61 10.28
N ARG A 1157 22.13 -46.75 9.58
CA ARG A 1157 22.73 -48.02 9.99
C ARG A 1157 24.26 -48.00 10.00
N ILE A 1158 24.87 -47.23 9.09
CA ILE A 1158 26.32 -47.06 8.99
C ILE A 1158 26.84 -46.09 10.06
N ILE A 1159 26.10 -45.02 10.35
CA ILE A 1159 26.49 -43.99 11.33
C ILE A 1159 26.26 -44.44 12.77
N ARG A 1160 25.18 -45.16 13.05
CA ARG A 1160 24.74 -45.49 14.42
C ARG A 1160 25.81 -46.19 15.27
N PRO A 1161 26.67 -47.07 14.75
CA PRO A 1161 27.81 -47.63 15.50
C PRO A 1161 28.85 -46.59 15.97
N LEU A 1162 28.91 -45.41 15.33
CA LEU A 1162 29.77 -44.30 15.74
C LEU A 1162 29.17 -43.50 16.92
N LEU A 1163 27.86 -43.59 17.15
CA LEU A 1163 27.17 -42.86 18.20
C LEU A 1163 27.06 -43.72 19.48
N PRO A 1164 27.03 -43.10 20.68
CA PRO A 1164 26.78 -43.84 21.92
C PRO A 1164 25.47 -44.62 21.87
N ASN A 1165 25.40 -45.77 22.57
CA ASN A 1165 24.21 -46.67 22.56
C ASN A 1165 22.90 -45.99 23.00
N ALA A 1166 22.98 -44.93 23.79
CA ALA A 1166 21.81 -44.14 24.17
C ALA A 1166 21.16 -43.53 22.92
N HIS A 1167 19.82 -43.56 22.84
CA HIS A 1167 19.04 -42.98 21.74
C HIS A 1167 19.28 -43.60 20.35
N HIS A 1168 19.78 -44.84 20.27
CA HIS A 1168 19.90 -45.58 18.99
C HIS A 1168 18.56 -45.80 18.26
N THR A 1169 17.44 -45.79 18.98
CA THR A 1169 16.07 -45.89 18.44
C THR A 1169 15.49 -44.55 18.00
N ALA A 1170 16.17 -43.44 18.26
CA ALA A 1170 15.73 -42.11 17.87
C ALA A 1170 15.91 -41.85 16.37
N SER A 1171 15.26 -40.80 15.87
CA SER A 1171 15.38 -40.39 14.46
C SER A 1171 16.82 -39.99 14.14
N LEU A 1172 17.22 -40.11 12.87
CA LEU A 1172 18.55 -39.65 12.44
C LEU A 1172 18.70 -38.14 12.67
N SER A 1173 17.63 -37.37 12.47
CA SER A 1173 17.59 -35.93 12.73
C SER A 1173 17.96 -35.62 14.19
N GLN A 1174 17.33 -36.33 15.14
CA GLN A 1174 17.61 -36.18 16.56
C GLN A 1174 19.04 -36.55 16.91
N GLN A 1175 19.56 -37.65 16.35
CA GLN A 1175 20.94 -38.10 16.56
C GLN A 1175 21.96 -37.07 16.08
N MET A 1176 21.73 -36.43 14.92
CA MET A 1176 22.61 -35.40 14.39
C MET A 1176 22.54 -34.09 15.19
N CYS A 1177 21.33 -33.66 15.57
CA CYS A 1177 21.16 -32.51 16.46
C CYS A 1177 21.81 -32.77 17.83
N TRP A 1178 21.74 -33.99 18.36
CA TRP A 1178 22.38 -34.39 19.60
C TRP A 1178 23.91 -34.34 19.51
N LEU A 1179 24.48 -34.87 18.43
CA LEU A 1179 25.91 -34.77 18.17
C LEU A 1179 26.37 -33.31 18.14
N LEU A 1180 25.73 -32.47 17.31
CA LEU A 1180 26.15 -31.08 17.13
C LEU A 1180 25.97 -30.24 18.40
N SER A 1181 24.86 -30.42 19.13
CA SER A 1181 24.63 -29.72 20.41
C SER A 1181 25.52 -30.23 21.55
N SER A 1182 26.12 -31.41 21.41
CA SER A 1182 27.12 -31.95 22.35
C SER A 1182 28.55 -31.53 22.02
N THR A 1183 28.81 -31.03 20.81
CA THR A 1183 30.17 -30.72 20.36
C THR A 1183 30.73 -29.49 21.08
N PRO A 1184 31.89 -29.62 21.77
CA PRO A 1184 32.50 -28.49 22.46
C PRO A 1184 32.74 -27.30 21.53
N GLY A 1185 32.32 -26.10 21.95
CA GLY A 1185 32.44 -24.87 21.17
C GLY A 1185 31.20 -24.52 20.33
N VAL A 1186 30.31 -25.47 20.06
CA VAL A 1186 29.01 -25.16 19.42
C VAL A 1186 28.06 -24.56 20.46
N THR A 1187 27.54 -23.38 20.17
CA THR A 1187 26.58 -22.68 21.05
C THR A 1187 25.14 -23.07 20.72
N CYS A 1188 24.77 -23.05 19.43
CA CYS A 1188 23.40 -23.37 19.03
C CYS A 1188 23.36 -23.99 17.64
N VAL A 1189 22.52 -25.01 17.48
CA VAL A 1189 22.24 -25.69 16.22
C VAL A 1189 20.98 -25.09 15.61
N LEU A 1190 21.13 -24.44 14.47
CA LEU A 1190 20.02 -23.78 13.77
C LEU A 1190 19.27 -24.78 12.90
N ASN A 1191 18.06 -25.14 13.30
CA ASN A 1191 17.23 -26.12 12.58
C ASN A 1191 15.99 -25.48 11.96
N GLY A 1192 15.68 -25.84 10.72
CA GLY A 1192 14.55 -25.33 9.95
C GLY A 1192 13.25 -26.06 10.30
N MET A 1193 12.70 -25.82 11.49
CA MET A 1193 11.54 -26.52 12.02
C MET A 1193 10.22 -26.04 11.40
N ARG A 1194 9.96 -26.40 10.13
CA ARG A 1194 8.83 -25.87 9.34
C ARG A 1194 7.45 -26.42 9.71
N THR A 1195 7.37 -27.46 10.55
CA THR A 1195 6.10 -28.08 10.96
C THR A 1195 6.06 -28.28 12.48
N PRO A 1196 4.87 -28.23 13.12
CA PRO A 1196 4.67 -28.56 14.54
C PRO A 1196 5.36 -29.86 14.98
N LYS A 1197 5.16 -30.94 14.24
CA LYS A 1197 5.75 -32.25 14.51
C LYS A 1197 7.27 -32.21 14.48
N TYR A 1198 7.85 -31.41 13.59
CA TYR A 1198 9.30 -31.30 13.48
C TYR A 1198 9.92 -30.41 14.57
N VAL A 1199 9.16 -29.43 15.08
CA VAL A 1199 9.52 -28.69 16.30
C VAL A 1199 9.64 -29.66 17.48
N GLU A 1200 8.64 -30.52 17.68
CA GLU A 1200 8.65 -31.52 18.76
C GLU A 1200 9.84 -32.48 18.64
N ASP A 1201 10.07 -33.03 17.44
CA ASP A 1201 11.18 -33.95 17.18
C ASP A 1201 12.54 -33.32 17.50
N SER A 1202 12.76 -32.08 17.06
CA SER A 1202 14.04 -31.37 17.20
C SER A 1202 14.32 -30.94 18.63
N LEU A 1203 13.32 -30.40 19.33
CA LEU A 1203 13.49 -29.87 20.68
C LEU A 1203 13.59 -30.98 21.75
N ALA A 1204 13.15 -32.20 21.46
CA ALA A 1204 13.28 -33.35 22.37
C ALA A 1204 14.73 -33.60 22.81
N VAL A 1205 15.70 -33.31 21.94
CA VAL A 1205 17.15 -33.50 22.16
C VAL A 1205 17.68 -32.63 23.30
N LEU A 1206 17.04 -31.49 23.60
CA LEU A 1206 17.50 -30.56 24.65
C LEU A 1206 17.50 -31.19 26.06
N SER A 1207 16.76 -32.28 26.25
CA SER A 1207 16.68 -33.02 27.52
C SER A 1207 17.72 -34.15 27.64
N TRP A 1208 18.47 -34.45 26.58
CA TRP A 1208 19.38 -35.58 26.52
C TRP A 1208 20.74 -35.26 27.12
N THR A 1209 21.38 -36.26 27.71
CA THR A 1209 22.74 -36.11 28.24
C THR A 1209 23.73 -35.87 27.09
N PRO A 1210 24.57 -34.82 27.13
CA PRO A 1210 25.56 -34.56 26.09
C PRO A 1210 26.53 -35.74 25.91
N ILE A 1211 26.97 -35.94 24.67
CA ILE A 1211 28.02 -36.91 24.32
C ILE A 1211 29.35 -36.43 24.92
N SER A 1212 30.03 -37.30 25.68
CA SER A 1212 31.27 -36.95 26.39
C SER A 1212 32.47 -36.70 25.46
N GLU A 1213 32.57 -37.44 24.35
CA GLU A 1213 33.64 -37.31 23.36
C GLU A 1213 33.04 -37.35 21.95
N THR A 1214 32.98 -36.20 21.27
CA THR A 1214 32.41 -36.11 19.90
C THR A 1214 33.47 -36.22 18.80
N GLN A 1215 34.74 -35.96 19.10
CA GLN A 1215 35.84 -35.98 18.13
C GLN A 1215 36.00 -37.33 17.40
N PRO A 1216 36.01 -38.50 18.09
CA PRO A 1216 36.14 -39.80 17.42
C PRO A 1216 34.99 -40.09 16.45
N ILE A 1217 33.81 -39.50 16.69
CA ILE A 1217 32.62 -39.65 15.84
C ILE A 1217 32.83 -38.95 14.50
N TYR A 1218 33.38 -37.72 14.54
CA TYR A 1218 33.72 -36.98 13.32
C TYR A 1218 34.85 -37.66 12.54
N GLU A 1219 35.89 -38.15 13.21
CA GLU A 1219 37.00 -38.89 12.59
C GLU A 1219 36.51 -40.19 11.92
N GLY A 1220 35.69 -40.96 12.63
CA GLY A 1220 35.05 -42.16 12.09
C GLY A 1220 34.17 -41.85 10.86
N ALA A 1221 33.42 -40.75 10.91
CA ALA A 1221 32.58 -40.33 9.80
C ALA A 1221 33.36 -39.84 8.58
N GLN A 1222 34.50 -39.15 8.76
CA GLN A 1222 35.38 -38.80 7.64
C GLN A 1222 35.95 -40.03 6.93
N THR A 1223 36.17 -41.12 7.68
CA THR A 1223 36.60 -42.40 7.11
C THR A 1223 35.49 -43.07 6.28
N LEU A 1224 34.22 -42.86 6.66
CA LEU A 1224 33.04 -43.34 5.93
C LEU A 1224 32.63 -42.44 4.75
N ARG A 1225 33.20 -41.24 4.65
CA ARG A 1225 32.91 -40.26 3.59
C ARG A 1225 33.53 -40.67 2.25
N GLN A 1226 34.64 -41.41 2.29
CA GLN A 1226 35.29 -42.04 1.13
C GLN A 1226 34.45 -43.22 0.64
#